data_AF-A0AAV2JKE9-F1
#
_entry.id   AF-A0AAV2JKE9-F1
#
_cell.length_a   1.000
_cell.length_b   1.000
_cell.length_c   1.000
_cell.angle_alpha   90.00
_cell.angle_beta   90.00
_cell.angle_gamma   90.00
#
_symmetry.space_group_name_H-M   'P 1'
#
loop_
_entity.id
_entity.type
_entity.pdbx_description
1 polymer ?
#
loop_
_entity_poly.entity_id
_entity_poly.type
_entity_poly.pdbx_seq_one_letter_code
_entity_poly.pdbx_strand_id
1 'polypeptide(L)'
;MELVPEDLHPATLRALLLSCVTLLVSVHLWRWLRALSGPALPGPFSWPIIGNAAQMGSTPHKYFARLTQKYGNVFQIKLGSRPVLVLNGASIRQALVKQGPEFAGRPDFASFKYVSEGNGVAFNTPTDWWKTHRKVAQSSLRMFYQGNPETKLTFERHILSECRELLQLFVQKTREQSYFVPLNYLVVSTANVMSALCFGKRYAYDDEEFQQVVGRNDQFTKTVGAGSIVDVMPWLQYFPNPIKTIFDNFKKLNLEFGDFIRDKVVAHRKTLENGVIRDITDAYIVALDSLRHRPGITQDQDVVSPIVGDVFGASQDTLSTALQWIILILIKYPHMQRRLQQEVDQVLCRSRLPSLDDQPRLPYVMAFIYEVMRFSSFVPLTIPHATTADTSIHGYPVPKDTVVFVNQWSHNHDAKMWEEPEAFEPARFLTAEGALDKDLAGSVLIFSVGKRRCIGEELSKLQLFLFTALLAHQCDITADPSRPPSMGFEYGLTLKPHAYHIAVTLRDHVSMTEGATEGLHSLKQSLHSLKQSLHSLKQSLHSLKQSLHSLKQSLHSLKQSLHSLKQSLHSLKQSLHSLKQSLHSLKQSLHSLKQSLHSLKQSLHSLKQSLHSLKQSLHSLKQSLHSLKQSLHSLKQSLHSLKQSLHSLKQSLHSLKQSLHSLKQSLHSLKQSLHSLKQSLHITAQLKQSLHSLKQSLHSLKQSLHSLKQSLHSLKQSLHSLKQSLHSLKQSLHSLKQSLHSLKQSLHSLKQSLHSLKQSLHSLKQSLHSLKQSLHSLKQSL
;
A
#
# COMPACT_ATOMS: atom_id res chain seq x y z
N MET A 1 -20.33 46.75 26.30
CA MET A 1 -18.90 46.65 26.64
C MET A 1 -18.21 46.13 25.39
N GLU A 2 -17.90 47.05 24.49
CA GLU A 2 -17.21 46.78 23.22
C GLU A 2 -15.73 46.54 23.51
N LEU A 3 -15.25 45.33 23.23
CA LEU A 3 -13.83 45.01 23.27
C LEU A 3 -13.23 45.38 21.91
N VAL A 4 -12.65 46.57 21.84
CA VAL A 4 -11.75 46.99 20.75
C VAL A 4 -10.49 46.12 20.83
N PRO A 5 -10.01 45.50 19.73
CA PRO A 5 -8.73 44.79 19.75
C PRO A 5 -7.60 45.81 19.89
N GLU A 6 -6.73 45.63 20.89
CA GLU A 6 -5.47 46.39 20.97
C GLU A 6 -4.67 46.20 19.66
N ASP A 7 -4.31 47.32 19.05
CA ASP A 7 -3.44 47.38 17.87
C ASP A 7 -2.10 46.69 18.19
N LEU A 8 -1.90 45.49 17.64
CA LEU A 8 -0.58 44.85 17.67
C LEU A 8 0.44 45.78 17.01
N HIS A 9 1.41 46.25 17.79
CA HIS A 9 2.45 47.14 17.32
C HIS A 9 3.17 46.53 16.09
N PRO A 10 3.30 47.24 14.94
CA PRO A 10 3.89 46.68 13.73
C PRO A 10 5.29 46.06 13.90
N ALA A 11 6.05 46.48 14.93
CA ALA A 11 7.34 45.88 15.28
C ALA A 11 7.22 44.45 15.85
N THR A 12 6.24 44.18 16.70
CA THR A 12 6.01 42.82 17.26
C THR A 12 5.49 41.88 16.19
N LEU A 13 4.64 42.35 15.27
CA LEU A 13 4.18 41.54 14.13
C LEU A 13 5.33 41.15 13.19
N ARG A 14 6.24 42.10 12.90
CA ARG A 14 7.46 41.84 12.10
C ARG A 14 8.41 40.86 12.77
N ALA A 15 8.62 41.00 14.09
CA ALA A 15 9.48 40.09 14.86
C ALA A 15 8.89 38.67 14.90
N LEU A 16 7.57 38.54 15.09
CA LEU A 16 6.87 37.26 15.04
C LEU A 16 6.99 36.61 13.66
N LEU A 17 6.77 37.36 12.58
CA LEU A 17 6.97 36.87 11.21
C LEU A 17 8.40 36.39 10.96
N LEU A 18 9.41 37.17 11.34
CA LEU A 18 10.82 36.80 11.20
C LEU A 18 11.17 35.54 12.02
N SER A 19 10.65 35.43 13.25
CA SER A 19 10.86 34.24 14.09
C SER A 19 10.18 32.98 13.51
N CYS A 20 8.98 33.12 12.95
CA CYS A 20 8.27 32.03 12.27
C CYS A 20 9.01 31.60 10.99
N VAL A 21 9.48 32.56 10.19
CA VAL A 21 10.24 32.26 8.96
C VAL A 21 11.57 31.59 9.29
N THR A 22 12.32 32.10 10.26
CA THR A 22 13.60 31.48 10.67
C THR A 22 13.39 30.09 11.25
N LEU A 23 12.36 29.87 12.08
CA LEU A 23 12.01 28.53 12.59
C LEU A 23 11.65 27.57 11.45
N LEU A 24 10.84 28.02 10.49
CA LEU A 24 10.46 27.23 9.32
C LEU A 24 11.67 26.86 8.47
N VAL A 25 12.57 27.81 8.21
CA VAL A 25 13.83 27.58 7.49
C VAL A 25 14.71 26.61 8.25
N SER A 26 14.85 26.75 9.57
CA SER A 26 15.65 25.86 10.42
C SER A 26 15.12 24.43 10.41
N VAL A 27 13.80 24.26 10.56
CA VAL A 27 13.14 22.96 10.50
C VAL A 27 13.27 22.33 9.12
N HIS A 28 13.17 23.14 8.05
CA HIS A 28 13.40 22.67 6.68
C HIS A 28 14.85 22.23 6.46
N LEU A 29 15.83 23.01 6.92
CA LEU A 29 17.24 22.70 6.80
C LEU A 29 17.60 21.43 7.58
N TRP A 30 17.08 21.27 8.80
CA TRP A 30 17.27 20.07 9.61
C TRP A 30 16.65 18.82 8.99
N ARG A 31 15.44 18.93 8.42
CA ARG A 31 14.81 17.85 7.66
C ARG A 31 15.60 17.49 6.40
N TRP A 32 16.15 18.49 5.71
CA TRP A 32 16.99 18.29 4.52
C TRP A 32 18.31 17.59 4.88
N LEU A 33 18.97 18.00 5.96
CA LEU A 33 20.19 17.38 6.47
C LEU A 33 19.98 15.92 6.91
N ARG A 34 18.84 15.61 7.55
CA ARG A 34 18.47 14.22 7.88
C ARG A 34 18.21 13.36 6.64
N ALA A 35 17.63 13.93 5.59
CA ALA A 35 17.35 13.20 4.35
C ALA A 35 18.62 12.80 3.58
N LEU A 36 19.76 13.44 3.87
CA LEU A 36 21.07 13.14 3.27
C LEU A 36 21.79 11.94 3.93
N SER A 37 21.28 11.39 5.03
CA SER A 37 22.01 10.43 5.89
C SER A 37 21.77 8.94 5.55
N GLY A 38 21.22 8.61 4.38
CA GLY A 38 21.01 7.22 3.93
C GLY A 38 21.04 7.08 2.39
N PRO A 39 21.01 5.85 1.83
CA PRO A 39 20.96 5.64 0.38
C PRO A 39 19.64 6.17 -0.18
N ALA A 40 19.64 7.43 -0.60
CA ALA A 40 18.49 8.11 -1.18
C ALA A 40 18.40 7.83 -2.68
N LEU A 41 17.18 7.70 -3.18
CA LEU A 41 16.93 7.68 -4.62
C LEU A 41 17.49 8.95 -5.27
N PRO A 42 18.19 8.84 -6.42
CA PRO A 42 18.64 10.02 -7.14
C PRO A 42 17.45 10.83 -7.63
N GLY A 43 17.63 12.13 -7.84
CA GLY A 43 16.54 13.00 -8.30
C GLY A 43 16.94 14.45 -8.49
N PRO A 44 16.15 15.22 -9.25
CA PRO A 44 16.35 16.65 -9.41
C PRO A 44 16.09 17.41 -8.10
N PHE A 45 16.74 18.57 -7.95
CA PHE A 45 16.48 19.49 -6.85
C PHE A 45 14.99 19.86 -6.79
N SER A 46 14.36 19.67 -5.64
CA SER A 46 12.95 19.97 -5.41
C SER A 46 12.81 21.34 -4.73
N TRP A 47 12.04 22.25 -5.33
CA TRP A 47 11.75 23.55 -4.75
C TRP A 47 10.95 23.42 -3.45
N PRO A 48 11.12 24.34 -2.48
CA PRO A 48 10.25 24.41 -1.31
C PRO A 48 8.77 24.49 -1.72
N ILE A 49 7.89 23.84 -0.96
CA ILE A 49 6.42 23.84 -1.13
C ILE A 49 5.92 23.10 -2.39
N ILE A 50 6.35 23.48 -3.59
CA ILE A 50 5.83 22.95 -4.87
C ILE A 50 6.62 21.73 -5.41
N GLY A 51 7.82 21.49 -4.89
CA GLY A 51 8.69 20.41 -5.35
C GLY A 51 9.18 20.63 -6.78
N ASN A 52 8.97 19.65 -7.64
CA ASN A 52 9.36 19.62 -9.05
C ASN A 52 8.18 19.94 -10.00
N ALA A 53 7.03 20.39 -9.47
CA ALA A 53 5.82 20.62 -10.26
C ALA A 53 6.05 21.58 -11.44
N ALA A 54 6.75 22.70 -11.21
CA ALA A 54 7.07 23.67 -12.25
C ALA A 54 8.01 23.12 -13.34
N GLN A 55 8.87 22.15 -13.00
CA GLN A 55 9.83 21.57 -13.93
C GLN A 55 9.21 20.52 -14.88
N MET A 56 8.05 19.94 -14.52
CA MET A 56 7.38 18.92 -15.35
C MET A 56 6.89 19.48 -16.68
N GLY A 57 6.52 20.77 -16.74
CA GLY A 57 5.94 21.40 -17.91
C GLY A 57 4.65 20.72 -18.38
N SER A 58 4.32 20.87 -19.66
CA SER A 58 3.13 20.30 -20.29
C SER A 58 3.31 18.85 -20.79
N THR A 59 4.54 18.30 -20.75
CA THR A 59 4.87 16.96 -21.27
C THR A 59 5.69 16.15 -20.26
N PRO A 60 5.10 15.81 -19.09
CA PRO A 60 5.84 15.18 -17.99
C PRO A 60 6.49 13.84 -18.38
N HIS A 61 5.87 13.05 -19.26
CA HIS A 61 6.43 11.79 -19.75
C HIS A 61 7.76 11.97 -20.51
N LYS A 62 7.88 13.01 -21.36
CA LYS A 62 9.13 13.40 -22.03
C LYS A 62 10.13 14.01 -21.05
N TYR A 63 9.66 14.81 -20.10
CA TYR A 63 10.53 15.33 -19.03
C TYR A 63 11.17 14.18 -18.23
N PHE A 64 10.38 13.21 -17.79
CA PHE A 64 10.87 12.04 -17.05
C PHE A 64 11.84 11.20 -17.89
N ALA A 65 11.56 10.99 -19.18
CA ALA A 65 12.46 10.30 -20.07
C ALA A 65 13.82 11.02 -20.19
N ARG A 66 13.84 12.35 -20.32
CA ARG A 66 15.10 13.13 -20.33
C ARG A 66 15.89 12.99 -19.03
N LEU A 67 15.21 12.92 -17.89
CA LEU A 67 15.86 12.75 -16.58
C LEU A 67 16.60 11.42 -16.44
N THR A 68 16.23 10.39 -17.22
CA THR A 68 16.91 9.08 -17.18
C THR A 68 18.39 9.17 -17.55
N GLN A 69 18.77 10.13 -18.41
CA GLN A 69 20.16 10.34 -18.81
C GLN A 69 21.05 10.77 -17.64
N LYS A 70 20.47 11.43 -16.63
CA LYS A 70 21.20 11.96 -15.47
C LYS A 70 21.02 11.11 -14.20
N TYR A 71 19.83 10.61 -13.96
CA TYR A 71 19.47 9.93 -12.71
C TYR A 71 19.21 8.42 -12.87
N GLY A 72 19.30 7.90 -14.10
CA GLY A 72 19.01 6.49 -14.41
C GLY A 72 17.52 6.19 -14.51
N ASN A 73 17.20 4.90 -14.69
CA ASN A 73 15.81 4.43 -14.94
C ASN A 73 14.88 4.54 -13.71
N VAL A 74 15.46 4.69 -12.52
CA VAL A 74 14.75 4.84 -11.25
C VAL A 74 15.24 6.10 -10.56
N PHE A 75 14.34 7.06 -10.38
CA PHE A 75 14.63 8.29 -9.66
C PHE A 75 13.40 8.76 -8.90
N GLN A 76 13.61 9.70 -7.97
CA GLN A 76 12.55 10.31 -7.19
C GLN A 76 12.38 11.78 -7.59
N ILE A 77 11.13 12.20 -7.71
CA ILE A 77 10.75 13.61 -7.73
C ILE A 77 9.86 13.90 -6.52
N LYS A 78 9.59 15.17 -6.27
CA LYS A 78 8.65 15.62 -5.26
C LYS A 78 7.57 16.44 -5.93
N LEU A 79 6.30 16.12 -5.74
CA LEU A 79 5.19 16.95 -6.23
C LEU A 79 4.44 17.51 -5.02
N GLY A 80 4.51 18.83 -4.84
CA GLY A 80 4.11 19.46 -3.59
C GLY A 80 4.99 18.97 -2.43
N SER A 81 4.36 18.34 -1.44
CA SER A 81 5.04 17.70 -0.31
C SER A 81 5.26 16.19 -0.51
N ARG A 82 4.67 15.58 -1.53
CA ARG A 82 4.64 14.12 -1.72
C ARG A 82 5.85 13.62 -2.53
N PRO A 83 6.62 12.63 -2.05
CA PRO A 83 7.62 11.95 -2.86
C PRO A 83 6.94 11.07 -3.90
N VAL A 84 7.48 11.06 -5.12
CA VAL A 84 7.01 10.26 -6.23
C VAL A 84 8.20 9.53 -6.85
N LEU A 85 8.15 8.20 -6.83
CA LEU A 85 9.08 7.33 -7.53
C LEU A 85 8.71 7.30 -9.01
N VAL A 86 9.68 7.51 -9.90
CA VAL A 86 9.47 7.44 -11.35
C VAL A 86 10.24 6.24 -11.92
N LEU A 87 9.52 5.37 -12.61
CA LEU A 87 10.05 4.15 -13.23
C LEU A 87 10.04 4.28 -14.75
N ASN A 88 11.18 3.97 -15.38
CA ASN A 88 11.38 4.06 -16.82
C ASN A 88 12.05 2.79 -17.37
N GLY A 89 11.84 2.48 -18.65
CA GLY A 89 12.47 1.35 -19.33
C GLY A 89 12.39 0.02 -18.54
N ALA A 90 13.53 -0.67 -18.42
CA ALA A 90 13.58 -2.01 -17.83
C ALA A 90 13.14 -2.10 -16.34
N SER A 91 13.20 -1.02 -15.57
CA SER A 91 12.81 -1.03 -14.15
C SER A 91 11.30 -1.25 -13.96
N ILE A 92 10.50 -0.96 -14.99
CA ILE A 92 9.05 -1.15 -14.98
C ILE A 92 8.69 -2.63 -14.78
N ARG A 93 9.33 -3.54 -15.51
CA ARG A 93 9.07 -4.99 -15.38
C ARG A 93 9.55 -5.52 -14.03
N GLN A 94 10.65 -4.99 -13.49
CA GLN A 94 11.10 -5.35 -12.14
C GLN A 94 10.02 -5.01 -11.09
N ALA A 95 9.51 -3.78 -11.09
CA ALA A 95 8.50 -3.36 -10.14
C ALA A 95 7.15 -4.08 -10.34
N LEU A 96 6.60 -4.03 -11.55
CA LEU A 96 5.22 -4.43 -11.78
C LEU A 96 5.03 -5.95 -11.94
N VAL A 97 6.08 -6.67 -12.36
CA VAL A 97 6.02 -8.13 -12.58
C VAL A 97 6.72 -8.87 -11.45
N LYS A 98 8.01 -8.60 -11.19
CA LYS A 98 8.78 -9.34 -10.17
C LYS A 98 8.32 -8.98 -8.75
N GLN A 99 8.01 -7.71 -8.51
CA GLN A 99 7.51 -7.18 -7.22
C GLN A 99 6.03 -6.76 -7.34
N GLY A 100 5.28 -7.48 -8.15
CA GLY A 100 3.93 -7.09 -8.54
C GLY A 100 2.98 -6.80 -7.36
N PRO A 101 2.92 -7.62 -6.29
CA PRO A 101 2.11 -7.32 -5.11
C PRO A 101 2.50 -6.01 -4.40
N GLU A 102 3.80 -5.74 -4.29
CA GLU A 102 4.35 -4.57 -3.60
C GLU A 102 4.02 -3.28 -4.35
N PHE A 103 3.92 -3.31 -5.69
CA PHE A 103 3.62 -2.15 -6.53
C PHE A 103 2.17 -2.12 -7.04
N ALA A 104 1.26 -2.95 -6.51
CA ALA A 104 -0.12 -3.03 -7.03
C ALA A 104 -1.08 -1.95 -6.48
N GLY A 105 -0.66 -1.18 -5.48
CA GLY A 105 -1.48 -0.19 -4.78
C GLY A 105 -1.86 1.02 -5.63
N ARG A 106 -2.76 1.85 -5.10
CA ARG A 106 -3.11 3.16 -5.64
C ARG A 106 -2.90 4.22 -4.55
N PRO A 107 -2.42 5.42 -4.91
CA PRO A 107 -2.25 6.48 -3.93
C PRO A 107 -3.59 7.00 -3.41
N ASP A 108 -3.61 7.48 -2.17
CA ASP A 108 -4.79 8.13 -1.57
C ASP A 108 -4.97 9.55 -2.12
N PHE A 109 -5.49 9.61 -3.35
CA PHE A 109 -5.74 10.81 -4.12
C PHE A 109 -7.20 11.24 -3.98
N ALA A 110 -7.44 12.56 -3.91
CA ALA A 110 -8.78 13.09 -3.73
C ALA A 110 -9.62 12.83 -4.98
N SER A 111 -9.02 12.94 -6.18
CA SER A 111 -9.69 12.64 -7.44
C SER A 111 -10.21 11.19 -7.49
N PHE A 112 -9.43 10.23 -6.99
CA PHE A 112 -9.74 8.80 -7.07
C PHE A 112 -10.97 8.43 -6.23
N LYS A 113 -11.27 9.18 -5.17
CA LYS A 113 -12.45 8.96 -4.31
C LYS A 113 -13.77 9.30 -4.99
N TYR A 114 -13.75 10.18 -5.99
CA TYR A 114 -14.96 10.58 -6.72
C TYR A 114 -15.21 9.71 -7.95
N VAL A 115 -14.21 9.00 -8.47
CA VAL A 115 -14.40 8.07 -9.59
C VAL A 115 -15.12 6.83 -9.10
N SER A 116 -16.24 6.50 -9.75
CA SER A 116 -17.05 5.32 -9.43
C SER A 116 -17.40 5.24 -7.93
N GLU A 117 -17.68 6.40 -7.33
CA GLU A 117 -18.00 6.56 -5.90
C GLU A 117 -16.94 5.94 -4.95
N GLY A 118 -15.69 5.84 -5.41
CA GLY A 118 -14.61 5.23 -4.64
C GLY A 118 -14.69 3.70 -4.53
N ASN A 119 -15.55 3.03 -5.32
CA ASN A 119 -15.80 1.59 -5.26
C ASN A 119 -15.36 0.83 -6.54
N GLY A 120 -14.70 1.51 -7.49
CA GLY A 120 -14.19 0.91 -8.73
C GLY A 120 -12.96 0.00 -8.59
N VAL A 121 -12.54 -0.62 -9.70
CA VAL A 121 -11.32 -1.44 -9.82
C VAL A 121 -10.11 -0.67 -10.36
N ALA A 122 -10.32 0.43 -11.08
CA ALA A 122 -9.25 1.18 -11.72
C ALA A 122 -8.41 1.99 -10.72
N PHE A 123 -9.07 2.69 -9.78
CA PHE A 123 -8.45 3.72 -8.92
C PHE A 123 -8.27 3.33 -7.45
N ASN A 124 -8.77 2.16 -7.04
CA ASN A 124 -8.63 1.67 -5.66
C ASN A 124 -7.42 0.77 -5.42
N THR A 125 -6.94 0.75 -4.17
CA THR A 125 -5.90 -0.18 -3.72
C THR A 125 -6.44 -1.60 -3.63
N PRO A 126 -5.68 -2.63 -4.08
CA PRO A 126 -6.15 -4.02 -4.05
C PRO A 126 -6.48 -4.54 -2.64
N THR A 127 -7.74 -4.92 -2.45
CA THR A 127 -8.24 -5.76 -1.36
C THR A 127 -8.62 -7.15 -1.90
N ASP A 128 -8.95 -8.12 -1.05
CA ASP A 128 -9.44 -9.43 -1.53
C ASP A 128 -10.78 -9.30 -2.27
N TRP A 129 -11.59 -8.34 -1.85
CA TRP A 129 -12.81 -7.93 -2.56
C TRP A 129 -12.46 -7.39 -3.96
N TRP A 130 -11.54 -6.42 -4.06
CA TRP A 130 -11.09 -5.88 -5.34
C TRP A 130 -10.56 -6.96 -6.29
N LYS A 131 -9.80 -7.94 -5.79
CA LYS A 131 -9.28 -9.06 -6.59
C LYS A 131 -10.42 -9.89 -7.19
N THR A 132 -11.47 -10.11 -6.41
CA THR A 132 -12.67 -10.86 -6.83
C THR A 132 -13.42 -10.09 -7.92
N HIS A 133 -13.76 -8.82 -7.67
CA HIS A 133 -14.49 -7.98 -8.63
C HIS A 133 -13.73 -7.78 -9.93
N ARG A 134 -12.41 -7.58 -9.87
CA ARG A 134 -11.54 -7.51 -11.04
C ARG A 134 -11.55 -8.81 -11.85
N LYS A 135 -11.48 -9.96 -11.18
CA LYS A 135 -11.52 -11.27 -11.85
C LYS A 135 -12.86 -11.51 -12.53
N VAL A 136 -13.96 -11.15 -11.87
CA VAL A 136 -15.31 -11.24 -12.45
C VAL A 136 -15.42 -10.32 -13.66
N ALA A 137 -15.03 -9.05 -13.54
CA ALA A 137 -15.10 -8.08 -14.64
C ALA A 137 -14.28 -8.55 -15.86
N GLN A 138 -13.06 -9.04 -15.63
CA GLN A 138 -12.22 -9.60 -16.70
C GLN A 138 -12.87 -10.83 -17.33
N SER A 139 -13.51 -11.70 -16.54
CA SER A 139 -14.19 -12.88 -17.05
C SER A 139 -15.42 -12.50 -17.88
N SER A 140 -16.22 -11.53 -17.41
CA SER A 140 -17.39 -11.01 -18.13
C SER A 140 -16.97 -10.41 -19.47
N LEU A 141 -15.91 -9.60 -19.52
CA LEU A 141 -15.36 -9.09 -20.78
C LEU A 141 -14.94 -10.22 -21.72
N ARG A 142 -14.23 -11.23 -21.20
CA ARG A 142 -13.76 -12.38 -22.00
C ARG A 142 -14.87 -13.18 -22.64
N MET A 143 -16.07 -13.22 -22.04
CA MET A 143 -17.21 -13.89 -22.66
C MET A 143 -17.51 -13.31 -24.05
N PHE A 144 -17.44 -11.99 -24.22
CA PHE A 144 -17.83 -11.29 -25.44
C PHE A 144 -16.79 -11.30 -26.58
N TYR A 145 -15.54 -11.69 -26.31
CA TYR A 145 -14.52 -11.78 -27.37
C TYR A 145 -13.87 -13.16 -27.53
N GLN A 146 -14.03 -14.07 -26.56
CA GLN A 146 -13.44 -15.42 -26.56
C GLN A 146 -14.39 -16.53 -26.09
N GLY A 147 -15.48 -16.21 -25.39
CA GLY A 147 -16.29 -17.20 -24.68
C GLY A 147 -17.26 -17.97 -25.57
N ASN A 148 -18.30 -17.30 -26.06
CA ASN A 148 -19.37 -17.91 -26.84
C ASN A 148 -19.37 -17.33 -28.28
N PRO A 149 -19.43 -18.17 -29.34
CA PRO A 149 -19.57 -17.73 -30.73
C PRO A 149 -20.67 -16.68 -30.94
N GLU A 150 -21.80 -16.82 -30.26
CA GLU A 150 -22.92 -15.88 -30.34
C GLU A 150 -22.54 -14.51 -29.79
N THR A 151 -21.97 -14.45 -28.58
CA THR A 151 -21.53 -13.17 -27.98
C THR A 151 -20.39 -12.51 -28.75
N LYS A 152 -19.49 -13.30 -29.35
CA LYS A 152 -18.44 -12.80 -30.25
C LYS A 152 -19.04 -12.18 -31.51
N LEU A 153 -20.04 -12.84 -32.09
CA LEU A 153 -20.76 -12.33 -33.24
C LEU A 153 -21.55 -11.06 -32.91
N THR A 154 -22.16 -10.98 -31.73
CA THR A 154 -22.82 -9.77 -31.23
C THR A 154 -21.84 -8.60 -31.11
N PHE A 155 -20.65 -8.84 -30.52
CA PHE A 155 -19.59 -7.84 -30.46
C PHE A 155 -19.16 -7.34 -31.84
N GLU A 156 -18.91 -8.26 -32.79
CA GLU A 156 -18.56 -7.93 -34.17
C GLU A 156 -19.67 -7.10 -34.85
N ARG A 157 -20.94 -7.50 -34.67
CA ARG A 157 -22.10 -6.78 -35.23
C ARG A 157 -22.22 -5.36 -34.69
N HIS A 158 -21.95 -5.12 -33.40
CA HIS A 158 -21.96 -3.77 -32.84
C HIS A 158 -20.90 -2.88 -33.50
N ILE A 159 -19.68 -3.39 -33.72
CA ILE A 159 -18.62 -2.64 -34.41
C ILE A 159 -19.00 -2.37 -35.87
N LEU A 160 -19.49 -3.39 -36.60
CA LEU A 160 -19.90 -3.25 -37.99
C LEU A 160 -21.03 -2.24 -38.16
N SER A 161 -22.05 -2.33 -37.31
CA SER A 161 -23.18 -1.41 -37.28
C SER A 161 -22.70 0.01 -37.04
N GLU A 162 -21.86 0.20 -36.03
CA GLU A 162 -21.39 1.54 -35.67
C GLU A 162 -20.44 2.13 -36.70
N CYS A 163 -19.56 1.32 -37.31
CA CYS A 163 -18.67 1.78 -38.37
C CYS A 163 -19.47 2.21 -39.61
N ARG A 164 -20.58 1.53 -39.93
CA ARG A 164 -21.48 1.93 -41.03
C ARG A 164 -22.10 3.29 -40.77
N GLU A 165 -22.67 3.50 -39.58
CA GLU A 165 -23.27 4.77 -39.17
C GLU A 165 -22.24 5.91 -39.19
N LEU A 166 -21.03 5.68 -38.65
CA LEU A 166 -19.94 6.64 -38.65
C LEU A 166 -19.52 7.04 -40.08
N LEU A 167 -19.37 6.06 -40.97
CA LEU A 167 -18.98 6.32 -42.37
C LEU A 167 -20.06 7.08 -43.14
N GLN A 168 -21.33 6.73 -42.95
CA GLN A 168 -22.44 7.48 -43.54
C GLN A 168 -22.43 8.94 -43.09
N LEU A 169 -22.25 9.17 -41.79
CA LEU A 169 -22.12 10.50 -41.21
C LEU A 169 -20.92 11.26 -41.77
N PHE A 170 -19.76 10.62 -41.90
CA PHE A 170 -18.54 11.24 -42.41
C PHE A 170 -18.64 11.61 -43.88
N VAL A 171 -19.23 10.75 -44.71
CA VAL A 171 -19.50 11.05 -46.12
C VAL A 171 -20.48 12.21 -46.24
N GLN A 172 -21.54 12.23 -45.42
CA GLN A 172 -22.47 13.36 -45.38
C GLN A 172 -21.77 14.67 -44.98
N LYS A 173 -20.96 14.66 -43.91
CA LYS A 173 -20.21 15.84 -43.46
C LYS A 173 -19.22 16.34 -44.51
N THR A 174 -18.60 15.42 -45.24
CA THR A 174 -17.73 15.74 -46.38
C THR A 174 -18.52 16.46 -47.48
N ARG A 175 -19.73 15.99 -47.81
CA ARG A 175 -20.60 16.65 -48.81
C ARG A 175 -21.06 18.04 -48.36
N GLU A 176 -21.37 18.21 -47.08
CA GLU A 176 -21.87 19.48 -46.51
C GLU A 176 -20.77 20.53 -46.34
N GLN A 177 -19.57 20.12 -45.92
CA GLN A 177 -18.54 21.03 -45.39
C GLN A 177 -17.21 20.94 -46.15
N SER A 178 -17.07 20.03 -47.13
CA SER A 178 -15.81 19.59 -47.74
C SER A 178 -14.84 18.93 -46.77
N TYR A 179 -14.46 19.60 -45.68
CA TYR A 179 -13.61 19.08 -44.62
C TYR A 179 -14.21 19.38 -43.24
N PHE A 180 -14.13 18.43 -42.31
CA PHE A 180 -14.71 18.57 -40.96
C PHE A 180 -13.79 17.97 -39.89
N VAL A 181 -14.00 18.34 -38.62
CA VAL A 181 -13.24 17.80 -37.48
C VAL A 181 -13.90 16.51 -36.97
N PRO A 182 -13.22 15.35 -36.98
CA PRO A 182 -13.85 14.06 -36.67
C PRO A 182 -13.85 13.70 -35.18
N LEU A 183 -13.10 14.41 -34.33
CA LEU A 183 -12.75 13.99 -32.97
C LEU A 183 -13.96 13.61 -32.10
N ASN A 184 -14.99 14.47 -32.03
CA ASN A 184 -16.18 14.24 -31.20
C ASN A 184 -17.02 13.06 -31.71
N TYR A 185 -17.12 12.89 -33.03
CA TYR A 185 -17.83 11.76 -33.62
C TYR A 185 -17.14 10.44 -33.28
N LEU A 186 -15.80 10.40 -33.26
CA LEU A 186 -15.05 9.21 -32.84
C LEU A 186 -15.25 8.86 -31.37
N VAL A 187 -15.41 9.88 -30.51
CA VAL A 187 -15.78 9.68 -29.09
C VAL A 187 -17.16 9.03 -28.98
N VAL A 188 -18.17 9.59 -29.66
CA VAL A 188 -19.54 9.03 -29.63
C VAL A 188 -19.59 7.62 -30.24
N SER A 189 -18.87 7.39 -31.35
CA SER A 189 -18.82 6.08 -32.02
C SER A 189 -18.26 4.99 -31.12
N THR A 190 -17.11 5.23 -30.49
CA THR A 190 -16.52 4.26 -29.56
C THR A 190 -17.36 4.06 -28.30
N ALA A 191 -17.98 5.14 -27.79
CA ALA A 191 -18.94 5.05 -26.70
C ALA A 191 -20.19 4.24 -27.08
N ASN A 192 -20.68 4.34 -28.31
CA ASN A 192 -21.82 3.56 -28.79
C ASN A 192 -21.52 2.06 -28.89
N VAL A 193 -20.34 1.67 -29.39
CA VAL A 193 -19.94 0.25 -29.39
C VAL A 193 -19.93 -0.30 -27.96
N MET A 194 -19.32 0.44 -27.04
CA MET A 194 -19.21 0.01 -25.65
C MET A 194 -20.52 0.10 -24.89
N SER A 195 -21.40 1.03 -25.24
CA SER A 195 -22.75 1.15 -24.69
C SER A 195 -23.61 -0.04 -25.13
N ALA A 196 -23.50 -0.46 -26.39
CA ALA A 196 -24.20 -1.63 -26.88
C ALA A 196 -23.69 -2.90 -26.18
N LEU A 197 -22.37 -3.03 -25.99
CA LEU A 197 -21.76 -4.16 -25.27
C LEU A 197 -22.05 -4.18 -23.77
N CYS A 198 -22.18 -3.02 -23.13
CA CYS A 198 -22.42 -2.93 -21.70
C CYS A 198 -23.90 -2.90 -21.34
N PHE A 199 -24.75 -2.32 -22.18
CA PHE A 199 -26.13 -1.97 -21.83
C PHE A 199 -27.17 -2.34 -22.89
N GLY A 200 -26.76 -2.99 -23.99
CA GLY A 200 -27.64 -3.32 -25.11
C GLY A 200 -28.24 -2.11 -25.84
N LYS A 201 -27.71 -0.90 -25.62
CA LYS A 201 -28.27 0.36 -26.15
C LYS A 201 -27.24 1.15 -26.95
N ARG A 202 -27.69 1.67 -28.10
CA ARG A 202 -26.96 2.64 -28.94
C ARG A 202 -27.72 3.97 -28.94
N TYR A 203 -27.00 5.09 -29.01
CA TYR A 203 -27.52 6.45 -29.02
C TYR A 203 -27.29 7.14 -30.37
N ALA A 204 -28.14 8.10 -30.70
CA ALA A 204 -27.92 8.97 -31.86
C ALA A 204 -26.68 9.85 -31.65
N TYR A 205 -26.09 10.34 -32.74
CA TYR A 205 -24.88 11.16 -32.65
C TYR A 205 -25.12 12.54 -32.05
N ASP A 206 -26.36 13.02 -32.11
CA ASP A 206 -26.87 14.30 -31.62
C ASP A 206 -27.65 14.17 -30.30
N ASP A 207 -27.65 12.99 -29.65
CA ASP A 207 -28.27 12.79 -28.35
C ASP A 207 -27.55 13.62 -27.27
N GLU A 208 -28.22 14.66 -26.77
CA GLU A 208 -27.62 15.64 -25.87
C GLU A 208 -27.18 15.03 -24.53
N GLU A 209 -27.97 14.12 -23.95
CA GLU A 209 -27.64 13.45 -22.69
C GLU A 209 -26.37 12.60 -22.89
N PHE A 210 -26.33 11.82 -23.97
CA PHE A 210 -25.19 10.96 -24.25
C PHE A 210 -23.92 11.78 -24.52
N GLN A 211 -24.02 12.85 -25.33
CA GLN A 211 -22.89 13.76 -25.55
C GLN A 211 -22.41 14.42 -24.25
N GLN A 212 -23.29 14.75 -23.31
CA GLN A 212 -22.89 15.30 -22.01
C GLN A 212 -22.11 14.27 -21.17
N VAL A 213 -22.55 13.01 -21.18
CA VAL A 213 -21.90 11.92 -20.42
C VAL A 213 -20.54 11.55 -21.02
N VAL A 214 -20.41 11.49 -22.36
CA VAL A 214 -19.21 10.95 -23.03
C VAL A 214 -18.30 12.03 -23.62
N GLY A 215 -18.83 13.21 -23.91
CA GLY A 215 -18.11 14.32 -24.56
C GLY A 215 -17.22 15.14 -23.62
N ARG A 216 -17.29 14.91 -22.30
CA ARG A 216 -16.51 15.64 -21.29
C ARG A 216 -15.28 14.87 -20.79
N ASN A 217 -14.87 13.83 -21.50
CA ASN A 217 -13.71 12.98 -21.14
C ASN A 217 -12.39 13.74 -20.99
N ASP A 218 -12.21 14.88 -21.67
CA ASP A 218 -11.02 15.74 -21.51
C ASP A 218 -10.90 16.32 -20.09
N GLN A 219 -12.02 16.71 -19.48
CA GLN A 219 -12.04 17.24 -18.11
C GLN A 219 -11.71 16.13 -17.10
N PHE A 220 -12.17 14.90 -17.37
CA PHE A 220 -11.84 13.73 -16.58
C PHE A 220 -10.33 13.44 -16.62
N THR A 221 -9.77 13.27 -17.83
CA THR A 221 -8.37 12.85 -18.03
C THR A 221 -7.34 13.85 -17.51
N LYS A 222 -7.63 15.16 -17.59
CA LYS A 222 -6.78 16.23 -17.04
C LYS A 222 -6.72 16.18 -15.50
N THR A 223 -7.75 15.65 -14.83
CA THR A 223 -7.85 15.64 -13.37
C THR A 223 -7.30 14.36 -12.73
N VAL A 224 -7.35 13.22 -13.43
CA VAL A 224 -6.86 11.92 -12.91
C VAL A 224 -5.49 11.51 -13.45
N GLY A 225 -4.96 12.22 -14.44
CA GLY A 225 -3.66 11.95 -15.05
C GLY A 225 -2.49 12.10 -14.06
N ALA A 226 -1.42 11.33 -14.28
CA ALA A 226 -0.21 11.45 -13.48
C ALA A 226 0.37 12.88 -13.57
N GLY A 227 0.57 13.50 -12.42
CA GLY A 227 0.97 14.90 -12.30
C GLY A 227 -0.18 15.89 -12.07
N SER A 228 -1.42 15.41 -11.91
CA SER A 228 -2.57 16.25 -11.56
C SER A 228 -2.30 17.12 -10.34
N ILE A 229 -2.43 18.44 -10.52
CA ILE A 229 -2.18 19.46 -9.51
C ILE A 229 -3.11 19.28 -8.29
N VAL A 230 -4.36 18.85 -8.52
CA VAL A 230 -5.37 18.63 -7.48
C VAL A 230 -4.93 17.59 -6.45
N ASP A 231 -4.24 16.54 -6.91
CA ASP A 231 -3.88 15.39 -6.07
C ASP A 231 -2.53 15.54 -5.37
N VAL A 232 -1.62 16.31 -5.97
CA VAL A 232 -0.28 16.56 -5.41
C VAL A 232 -0.24 17.82 -4.54
N MET A 233 -1.20 18.73 -4.72
CA MET A 233 -1.39 19.95 -3.93
C MET A 233 -2.85 20.09 -3.47
N PRO A 234 -3.33 19.19 -2.59
CA PRO A 234 -4.74 19.15 -2.18
C PRO A 234 -5.21 20.42 -1.45
N TRP A 235 -4.28 21.20 -0.90
CA TRP A 235 -4.58 22.48 -0.25
C TRP A 235 -5.17 23.54 -1.20
N LEU A 236 -4.99 23.37 -2.53
CA LEU A 236 -5.62 24.22 -3.55
C LEU A 236 -7.15 24.06 -3.59
N GLN A 237 -7.73 23.09 -2.89
CA GLN A 237 -9.17 22.87 -2.87
C GLN A 237 -9.89 23.79 -1.86
N TYR A 238 -9.17 24.42 -0.93
CA TYR A 238 -9.77 25.16 0.19
C TYR A 238 -10.09 26.63 -0.08
N PHE A 239 -9.64 27.20 -1.20
CA PHE A 239 -9.88 28.61 -1.55
C PHE A 239 -10.22 28.76 -3.04
N PRO A 240 -10.92 29.84 -3.46
CA PRO A 240 -11.29 30.05 -4.86
C PRO A 240 -10.06 30.19 -5.76
N ASN A 241 -9.91 29.29 -6.73
CA ASN A 241 -8.89 29.34 -7.78
C ASN A 241 -9.29 28.41 -8.94
N PRO A 242 -8.64 28.52 -10.12
CA PRO A 242 -8.98 27.71 -11.30
C PRO A 242 -8.89 26.19 -11.06
N ILE A 243 -7.96 25.73 -10.22
CA ILE A 243 -7.79 24.30 -9.91
C ILE A 243 -8.98 23.78 -9.10
N LYS A 244 -9.50 24.57 -8.15
CA LYS A 244 -10.73 24.23 -7.43
C LYS A 244 -11.91 24.11 -8.39
N THR A 245 -12.08 25.06 -9.31
CA THR A 245 -13.16 25.01 -10.33
C THR A 245 -13.06 23.77 -11.21
N ILE A 246 -11.85 23.42 -11.68
CA ILE A 246 -11.61 22.18 -12.43
C ILE A 246 -12.02 20.96 -11.60
N PHE A 247 -11.64 20.92 -10.31
CA PHE A 247 -11.97 19.80 -9.45
C PHE A 247 -13.47 19.70 -9.12
N ASP A 248 -14.16 20.82 -8.92
CA ASP A 248 -15.61 20.81 -8.70
C ASP A 248 -16.38 20.36 -9.95
N ASN A 249 -15.95 20.80 -11.14
CA ASN A 249 -16.49 20.30 -12.40
C ASN A 249 -16.25 18.79 -12.58
N PHE A 250 -15.07 18.31 -12.16
CA PHE A 250 -14.75 16.88 -12.15
C PHE A 250 -15.66 16.08 -11.22
N LYS A 251 -15.97 16.58 -10.02
CA LYS A 251 -16.93 15.91 -9.11
C LYS A 251 -18.31 15.83 -9.75
N LYS A 252 -18.80 16.95 -10.31
CA LYS A 252 -20.10 17.00 -10.99
C LYS A 252 -20.17 16.00 -12.15
N LEU A 253 -19.13 15.93 -12.97
CA LEU A 253 -19.02 14.98 -14.07
C LEU A 253 -19.11 13.52 -13.59
N ASN A 254 -18.40 13.15 -12.52
CA ASN A 254 -18.44 11.79 -12.01
C ASN A 254 -19.78 11.43 -11.36
N LEU A 255 -20.49 12.40 -10.77
CA LEU A 255 -21.85 12.20 -10.26
C LEU A 255 -22.83 11.93 -11.42
N GLU A 256 -22.83 12.77 -12.45
CA GLU A 256 -23.68 12.60 -13.64
C GLU A 256 -23.40 11.27 -14.35
N PHE A 257 -22.12 10.91 -14.49
CA PHE A 257 -21.72 9.62 -15.05
C PHE A 257 -22.17 8.44 -14.16
N GLY A 258 -22.01 8.55 -12.84
CA GLY A 258 -22.45 7.52 -11.89
C GLY A 258 -23.95 7.29 -11.93
N ASP A 259 -24.74 8.37 -11.99
CA ASP A 259 -26.19 8.34 -12.10
C ASP A 259 -26.63 7.64 -13.40
N PHE A 260 -26.02 8.03 -14.54
CA PHE A 260 -26.28 7.38 -15.83
C PHE A 260 -26.03 5.86 -15.77
N ILE A 261 -24.91 5.42 -15.19
CA ILE A 261 -24.57 4.00 -15.09
C ILE A 261 -25.54 3.27 -14.16
N ARG A 262 -25.85 3.85 -13.01
CA ARG A 262 -26.77 3.27 -12.02
C ARG A 262 -28.15 3.05 -12.61
N ASP A 263 -28.66 4.00 -13.39
CA ASP A 263 -29.95 3.87 -14.06
C ASP A 263 -29.96 2.70 -15.06
N LYS A 264 -28.85 2.48 -15.80
CA LYS A 264 -28.73 1.29 -16.66
C LYS A 264 -28.72 0.00 -15.85
N VAL A 265 -27.92 -0.08 -14.79
CA VAL A 265 -27.83 -1.28 -13.95
C VAL A 265 -29.19 -1.60 -13.31
N VAL A 266 -29.92 -0.60 -12.82
CA VAL A 266 -31.28 -0.78 -12.28
C VAL A 266 -32.24 -1.30 -13.36
N ALA A 267 -32.19 -0.74 -14.57
CA ALA A 267 -32.99 -1.24 -15.68
C ALA A 267 -32.67 -2.70 -16.02
N HIS A 268 -31.39 -3.09 -16.04
CA HIS A 268 -30.98 -4.47 -16.32
C HIS A 268 -31.50 -5.43 -15.26
N ARG A 269 -31.39 -5.07 -13.98
CA ARG A 269 -31.90 -5.91 -12.87
C ARG A 269 -33.41 -6.14 -12.95
N LYS A 270 -34.19 -5.17 -13.44
CA LYS A 270 -35.65 -5.30 -13.58
C LYS A 270 -36.07 -6.29 -14.67
N THR A 271 -35.24 -6.45 -15.70
CA THR A 271 -35.55 -7.26 -16.90
C THR A 271 -34.60 -8.47 -17.03
N LEU A 272 -33.89 -8.85 -15.96
CA LEU A 272 -32.93 -9.94 -16.00
C LEU A 272 -33.67 -11.27 -16.04
N GLU A 273 -33.42 -12.07 -17.07
CA GLU A 273 -34.01 -13.39 -17.24
C GLU A 273 -32.99 -14.50 -16.96
N ASN A 274 -33.43 -15.60 -16.35
CA ASN A 274 -32.55 -16.72 -16.05
C ASN A 274 -32.07 -17.40 -17.33
N GLY A 275 -30.75 -17.50 -17.52
CA GLY A 275 -30.13 -18.22 -18.63
C GLY A 275 -29.88 -17.39 -19.89
N VAL A 276 -30.35 -16.13 -19.95
CA VAL A 276 -30.10 -15.21 -21.05
C VAL A 276 -29.12 -14.13 -20.60
N ILE A 277 -27.99 -13.98 -21.32
CA ILE A 277 -27.00 -12.94 -21.08
C ILE A 277 -27.00 -11.99 -22.27
N ARG A 278 -27.58 -10.80 -22.10
CA ARG A 278 -27.72 -9.82 -23.19
C ARG A 278 -26.42 -9.06 -23.45
N ASP A 279 -25.72 -8.70 -22.38
CA ASP A 279 -24.58 -7.78 -22.39
C ASP A 279 -23.65 -8.02 -21.18
N ILE A 280 -22.59 -7.22 -21.09
CA ILE A 280 -21.60 -7.31 -20.01
C ILE A 280 -22.23 -7.05 -18.64
N THR A 281 -23.27 -6.20 -18.56
CA THR A 281 -23.93 -5.90 -17.28
C THR A 281 -24.66 -7.14 -16.76
N ASP A 282 -25.44 -7.82 -17.61
CA ASP A 282 -26.07 -9.09 -17.26
C ASP A 282 -25.02 -10.14 -16.87
N ALA A 283 -23.97 -10.29 -17.68
CA ALA A 283 -22.89 -11.25 -17.41
C ALA A 283 -22.23 -11.00 -16.05
N TYR A 284 -22.06 -9.73 -15.69
CA TYR A 284 -21.49 -9.33 -14.41
C TYR A 284 -22.45 -9.56 -13.25
N ILE A 285 -23.73 -9.19 -13.39
CA ILE A 285 -24.76 -9.42 -12.38
C ILE A 285 -24.87 -10.91 -12.08
N VAL A 286 -25.04 -11.76 -13.11
CA VAL A 286 -25.18 -13.21 -12.93
C VAL A 286 -23.93 -13.84 -12.31
N ALA A 287 -22.73 -13.43 -12.76
CA ALA A 287 -21.48 -13.95 -12.21
C ALA A 287 -21.30 -13.54 -10.74
N LEU A 288 -21.63 -12.29 -10.38
CA LEU A 288 -21.54 -11.82 -9.00
C LEU A 288 -22.60 -12.52 -8.12
N ASP A 289 -23.80 -12.71 -8.64
CA ASP A 289 -24.91 -13.36 -7.94
C ASP A 289 -24.58 -14.82 -7.59
N SER A 290 -23.88 -15.53 -8.48
CA SER A 290 -23.37 -16.88 -8.21
C SER A 290 -22.34 -16.95 -7.07
N LEU A 291 -21.72 -15.82 -6.71
CA LEU A 291 -20.72 -15.73 -5.63
C LEU A 291 -21.33 -15.27 -4.29
N ARG A 292 -22.63 -14.92 -4.25
CA ARG A 292 -23.33 -14.36 -3.07
C ARG A 292 -23.27 -15.21 -1.80
N HIS A 293 -23.06 -16.52 -1.92
CA HIS A 293 -22.99 -17.42 -0.76
C HIS A 293 -21.59 -17.55 -0.14
N ARG A 294 -20.59 -16.80 -0.60
CA ARG A 294 -19.25 -16.82 0.01
C ARG A 294 -19.18 -15.89 1.22
N PRO A 295 -18.59 -16.35 2.36
CA PRO A 295 -18.41 -15.49 3.53
C PRO A 295 -17.52 -14.29 3.20
N GLY A 296 -17.95 -13.08 3.56
CA GLY A 296 -17.17 -11.83 3.41
C GLY A 296 -17.62 -10.87 2.31
N ILE A 297 -18.68 -11.16 1.55
CA ILE A 297 -19.29 -10.22 0.60
C ILE A 297 -20.49 -9.54 1.30
N THR A 298 -20.36 -8.26 1.63
CA THR A 298 -21.44 -7.46 2.22
C THR A 298 -22.59 -7.28 1.24
N GLN A 299 -23.81 -7.40 1.76
CA GLN A 299 -25.04 -7.60 0.98
C GLN A 299 -25.70 -6.29 0.50
N ASP A 300 -25.29 -5.13 1.04
CA ASP A 300 -26.06 -3.87 0.96
C ASP A 300 -25.46 -2.75 0.10
N GLN A 301 -24.28 -2.92 -0.51
CA GLN A 301 -23.69 -1.90 -1.38
C GLN A 301 -23.85 -2.24 -2.86
N ASP A 302 -24.31 -1.28 -3.66
CA ASP A 302 -24.29 -1.40 -5.12
C ASP A 302 -22.85 -1.38 -5.63
N VAL A 303 -22.39 -2.57 -5.98
CA VAL A 303 -21.02 -2.83 -6.47
C VAL A 303 -20.98 -3.13 -7.96
N VAL A 304 -22.13 -3.23 -8.61
CA VAL A 304 -22.20 -3.49 -10.05
C VAL A 304 -22.01 -2.19 -10.81
N SER A 305 -22.74 -1.14 -10.44
CA SER A 305 -22.63 0.19 -11.05
C SER A 305 -21.20 0.73 -11.10
N PRO A 306 -20.41 0.77 -10.01
CA PRO A 306 -19.06 1.29 -10.07
C PRO A 306 -18.11 0.47 -10.97
N ILE A 307 -18.32 -0.85 -11.08
CA ILE A 307 -17.46 -1.72 -11.88
C ILE A 307 -17.80 -1.64 -13.37
N VAL A 308 -19.09 -1.64 -13.70
CA VAL A 308 -19.55 -1.43 -15.08
C VAL A 308 -19.20 -0.01 -15.54
N GLY A 309 -19.31 0.97 -14.63
CA GLY A 309 -18.85 2.35 -14.84
C GLY A 309 -17.37 2.43 -15.18
N ASP A 310 -16.51 1.71 -14.46
CA ASP A 310 -15.07 1.62 -14.77
C ASP A 310 -14.80 1.00 -16.16
N VAL A 311 -15.53 -0.06 -16.53
CA VAL A 311 -15.40 -0.71 -17.85
C VAL A 311 -15.80 0.25 -18.96
N PHE A 312 -16.97 0.88 -18.83
CA PHE A 312 -17.50 1.82 -19.82
C PHE A 312 -16.60 3.07 -19.91
N GLY A 313 -16.32 3.73 -18.80
CA GLY A 313 -15.52 4.96 -18.77
C GLY A 313 -14.09 4.77 -19.29
N ALA A 314 -13.40 3.69 -18.90
CA ALA A 314 -12.05 3.41 -19.40
C ALA A 314 -12.03 3.15 -20.92
N SER A 315 -13.07 2.48 -21.44
CA SER A 315 -13.15 2.13 -22.85
C SER A 315 -13.36 3.34 -23.76
N GLN A 316 -14.12 4.35 -23.31
CA GLN A 316 -14.44 5.52 -24.13
C GLN A 316 -13.20 6.33 -24.47
N ASP A 317 -12.48 6.79 -23.45
CA ASP A 317 -11.39 7.74 -23.66
C ASP A 317 -10.19 7.09 -24.37
N THR A 318 -9.89 5.83 -24.03
CA THR A 318 -8.74 5.12 -24.61
C THR A 318 -8.96 4.70 -26.06
N LEU A 319 -10.14 4.14 -26.40
CA LEU A 319 -10.43 3.70 -27.77
C LEU A 319 -10.67 4.88 -28.71
N SER A 320 -11.36 5.92 -28.26
CA SER A 320 -11.54 7.14 -29.07
C SER A 320 -10.19 7.77 -29.40
N THR A 321 -9.30 7.92 -28.42
CA THR A 321 -7.96 8.46 -28.63
C THR A 321 -7.15 7.59 -29.61
N ALA A 322 -7.22 6.26 -29.50
CA ALA A 322 -6.55 5.37 -30.43
C ALA A 322 -7.08 5.52 -31.88
N LEU A 323 -8.39 5.62 -32.08
CA LEU A 323 -8.98 5.86 -33.41
C LEU A 323 -8.62 7.24 -33.97
N GLN A 324 -8.54 8.27 -33.11
CA GLN A 324 -8.08 9.59 -33.51
C GLN A 324 -6.64 9.55 -34.01
N TRP A 325 -5.74 8.86 -33.31
CA TRP A 325 -4.37 8.64 -33.78
C TRP A 325 -4.31 7.82 -35.07
N ILE A 326 -5.12 6.76 -35.20
CA ILE A 326 -5.22 5.97 -36.44
C ILE A 326 -5.56 6.89 -37.61
N ILE A 327 -6.63 7.68 -37.51
CA ILE A 327 -7.06 8.57 -38.60
C ILE A 327 -6.00 9.63 -38.89
N LEU A 328 -5.41 10.26 -37.85
CA LEU A 328 -4.34 11.24 -38.01
C LEU A 328 -3.15 10.66 -38.78
N ILE A 329 -2.72 9.45 -38.45
CA ILE A 329 -1.62 8.77 -39.14
C ILE A 329 -1.99 8.46 -40.59
N LEU A 330 -3.22 7.99 -40.86
CA LEU A 330 -3.67 7.67 -42.23
C LEU A 330 -3.66 8.90 -43.15
N ILE A 331 -4.07 10.06 -42.63
CA ILE A 331 -4.05 11.32 -43.42
C ILE A 331 -2.66 11.94 -43.50
N LYS A 332 -1.80 11.72 -42.49
CA LYS A 332 -0.41 12.20 -42.50
C LYS A 332 0.48 11.39 -43.43
N TYR A 333 0.20 10.09 -43.55
CA TYR A 333 0.95 9.13 -44.37
C TYR A 333 0.04 8.38 -45.35
N PRO A 334 -0.41 9.02 -46.46
CA PRO A 334 -1.35 8.41 -47.40
C PRO A 334 -0.84 7.11 -48.06
N HIS A 335 0.47 6.90 -48.14
CA HIS A 335 1.05 5.66 -48.63
C HIS A 335 0.75 4.46 -47.71
N MET A 336 0.62 4.68 -46.39
CA MET A 336 0.28 3.64 -45.43
C MET A 336 -1.20 3.26 -45.52
N GLN A 337 -2.07 4.23 -45.74
CA GLN A 337 -3.47 3.99 -46.03
C GLN A 337 -3.63 3.09 -47.26
N ARG A 338 -2.92 3.41 -48.36
CA ARG A 338 -2.91 2.56 -49.58
C ARG A 338 -2.38 1.15 -49.31
N ARG A 339 -1.34 0.99 -48.48
CA ARG A 339 -0.80 -0.32 -48.14
C ARG A 339 -1.76 -1.16 -47.30
N LEU A 340 -2.49 -0.54 -46.36
CA LEU A 340 -3.57 -1.22 -45.61
C LEU A 340 -4.69 -1.67 -46.54
N GLN A 341 -5.13 -0.78 -47.43
CA GLN A 341 -6.14 -1.08 -48.45
C GLN A 341 -5.73 -2.26 -49.34
N GLN A 342 -4.48 -2.28 -49.82
CA GLN A 342 -3.95 -3.36 -50.64
C GLN A 342 -3.97 -4.72 -49.92
N GLU A 343 -3.53 -4.78 -48.66
CA GLU A 343 -3.56 -6.03 -47.89
C GLU A 343 -5.02 -6.53 -47.71
N VAL A 344 -5.92 -5.62 -47.32
CA VAL A 344 -7.33 -5.95 -47.11
C VAL A 344 -7.99 -6.43 -48.40
N ASP A 345 -7.73 -5.77 -49.53
CA ASP A 345 -8.27 -6.13 -50.83
C ASP A 345 -7.72 -7.48 -51.31
N GLN A 346 -6.43 -7.76 -51.10
CA GLN A 346 -5.80 -9.04 -51.47
C GLN A 346 -6.40 -10.23 -50.71
N VAL A 347 -6.75 -10.03 -49.44
CA VAL A 347 -7.24 -11.11 -48.56
C VAL A 347 -8.74 -11.35 -48.72
N LEU A 348 -9.52 -10.32 -49.06
CA LEU A 348 -10.99 -10.37 -49.09
C LEU A 348 -11.59 -10.21 -50.50
N CYS A 349 -10.80 -9.82 -51.49
CA CYS A 349 -11.22 -9.53 -52.87
C CYS A 349 -12.41 -8.54 -52.95
N ARG A 350 -12.60 -7.71 -51.92
CA ARG A 350 -13.74 -6.80 -51.72
C ARG A 350 -15.12 -7.47 -51.86
N SER A 351 -15.18 -8.80 -51.69
CA SER A 351 -16.39 -9.62 -51.84
C SER A 351 -17.29 -9.61 -50.59
N ARG A 352 -16.72 -9.30 -49.43
CA ARG A 352 -17.41 -9.16 -48.14
C ARG A 352 -16.66 -8.18 -47.23
N LEU A 353 -17.35 -7.69 -46.21
CA LEU A 353 -16.72 -6.89 -45.16
C LEU A 353 -15.70 -7.71 -44.34
N PRO A 354 -14.64 -7.07 -43.81
CA PRO A 354 -13.76 -7.67 -42.81
C PRO A 354 -14.53 -8.16 -41.58
N SER A 355 -14.10 -9.29 -41.02
CA SER A 355 -14.59 -9.85 -39.75
C SER A 355 -13.43 -10.11 -38.79
N LEU A 356 -13.71 -10.43 -37.53
CA LEU A 356 -12.68 -10.75 -36.54
C LEU A 356 -11.87 -12.00 -36.91
N ASP A 357 -12.44 -12.90 -37.71
CA ASP A 357 -11.76 -14.12 -38.18
C ASP A 357 -10.68 -13.83 -39.25
N ASP A 358 -10.66 -12.62 -39.81
CA ASP A 358 -9.64 -12.18 -40.77
C ASP A 358 -8.36 -11.68 -40.11
N GLN A 359 -8.38 -11.40 -38.81
CA GLN A 359 -7.26 -10.81 -38.07
C GLN A 359 -5.93 -11.58 -38.23
N PRO A 360 -5.88 -12.92 -38.26
CA PRO A 360 -4.63 -13.65 -38.50
C PRO A 360 -4.08 -13.52 -39.93
N ARG A 361 -4.92 -13.13 -40.89
CA ARG A 361 -4.57 -13.00 -42.32
C ARG A 361 -4.24 -11.56 -42.72
N LEU A 362 -4.36 -10.60 -41.81
CA LEU A 362 -4.08 -9.18 -42.02
C LEU A 362 -2.92 -8.71 -41.11
N PRO A 363 -1.69 -9.24 -41.29
CA PRO A 363 -0.55 -8.92 -40.43
C PRO A 363 -0.14 -7.45 -40.50
N TYR A 364 -0.21 -6.78 -41.65
CA TYR A 364 0.14 -5.37 -41.80
C TYR A 364 -0.86 -4.45 -41.10
N VAL A 365 -2.17 -4.75 -41.13
CA VAL A 365 -3.17 -4.04 -40.31
C VAL A 365 -2.80 -4.10 -38.83
N MET A 366 -2.44 -5.29 -38.32
CA MET A 366 -2.02 -5.42 -36.93
C MET A 366 -0.71 -4.70 -36.64
N ALA A 367 0.28 -4.81 -37.53
CA ALA A 367 1.56 -4.13 -37.41
C ALA A 367 1.39 -2.60 -37.35
N PHE A 368 0.50 -2.05 -38.17
CA PHE A 368 0.11 -0.64 -38.13
C PHE A 368 -0.50 -0.25 -36.78
N ILE A 369 -1.41 -1.04 -36.24
CA ILE A 369 -2.04 -0.75 -34.95
C ILE A 369 -1.01 -0.81 -33.80
N TYR A 370 -0.12 -1.80 -33.81
CA TYR A 370 0.98 -1.88 -32.84
C TYR A 370 1.91 -0.67 -32.93
N GLU A 371 2.19 -0.20 -34.14
CA GLU A 371 3.00 1.01 -34.34
C GLU A 371 2.27 2.27 -33.89
N VAL A 372 0.97 2.41 -34.13
CA VAL A 372 0.17 3.50 -33.54
C VAL A 372 0.27 3.50 -32.02
N MET A 373 0.11 2.35 -31.38
CA MET A 373 0.21 2.23 -29.91
C MET A 373 1.62 2.57 -29.40
N ARG A 374 2.68 2.10 -30.07
CA ARG A 374 4.06 2.37 -29.70
C ARG A 374 4.42 3.85 -29.90
N PHE A 375 4.28 4.33 -31.14
CA PHE A 375 4.69 5.67 -31.56
C PHE A 375 3.95 6.77 -30.82
N SER A 376 2.61 6.72 -30.77
CA SER A 376 1.86 7.75 -30.03
C SER A 376 2.06 7.60 -28.53
N SER A 377 2.21 6.35 -28.04
CA SER A 377 2.18 6.03 -26.62
C SER A 377 1.05 6.78 -25.92
N PHE A 378 -0.13 6.78 -26.52
CA PHE A 378 -1.23 7.64 -26.14
C PHE A 378 -1.71 7.45 -24.70
N VAL A 379 -1.26 6.42 -23.97
CA VAL A 379 -1.28 6.34 -22.50
C VAL A 379 0.18 6.39 -22.01
N PRO A 380 0.77 7.59 -21.86
CA PRO A 380 2.21 7.73 -21.75
C PRO A 380 2.71 7.37 -20.34
N LEU A 381 1.91 7.68 -19.32
CA LEU A 381 2.10 7.24 -17.95
C LEU A 381 0.92 6.36 -17.57
N THR A 382 1.14 5.28 -16.83
CA THR A 382 0.02 4.52 -16.27
C THR A 382 -0.76 5.38 -15.27
N ILE A 383 -1.97 4.96 -14.90
CA ILE A 383 -2.60 5.44 -13.67
C ILE A 383 -1.57 5.28 -12.53
N PRO A 384 -1.35 6.31 -11.69
CA PRO A 384 -0.40 6.25 -10.58
C PRO A 384 -0.55 5.00 -9.73
N HIS A 385 0.56 4.36 -9.43
CA HIS A 385 0.67 3.24 -8.49
C HIS A 385 1.04 3.75 -7.10
N ALA A 386 0.89 2.90 -6.09
CA ALA A 386 1.47 3.11 -4.77
C ALA A 386 2.05 1.80 -4.23
N THR A 387 3.10 1.91 -3.42
CA THR A 387 3.67 0.75 -2.73
C THR A 387 2.74 0.26 -1.61
N THR A 388 2.48 -1.05 -1.54
CA THR A 388 1.59 -1.66 -0.54
C THR A 388 2.32 -2.06 0.76
N ALA A 389 3.65 -2.15 0.70
CA ALA A 389 4.55 -2.43 1.81
C ALA A 389 5.90 -1.75 1.55
N ASP A 390 6.75 -1.67 2.58
CA ASP A 390 8.15 -1.29 2.41
C ASP A 390 8.82 -2.29 1.46
N THR A 391 9.54 -1.78 0.47
CA THR A 391 10.18 -2.58 -0.57
C THR A 391 11.52 -1.96 -0.98
N SER A 392 12.17 -2.51 -1.99
CA SER A 392 13.34 -1.90 -2.61
C SER A 392 13.33 -2.10 -4.11
N ILE A 393 13.93 -1.16 -4.84
CA ILE A 393 14.07 -1.27 -6.29
C ILE A 393 15.48 -0.81 -6.68
N HIS A 394 16.20 -1.62 -7.46
CA HIS A 394 17.62 -1.37 -7.78
C HIS A 394 18.52 -1.08 -6.56
N GLY A 395 18.23 -1.72 -5.41
CA GLY A 395 18.98 -1.52 -4.16
C GLY A 395 18.56 -0.30 -3.34
N TYR A 396 17.66 0.55 -3.85
CA TYR A 396 17.12 1.70 -3.12
C TYR A 396 15.92 1.29 -2.27
N PRO A 397 15.87 1.65 -0.98
CA PRO A 397 14.68 1.43 -0.15
C PRO A 397 13.53 2.35 -0.60
N VAL A 398 12.33 1.77 -0.70
CA VAL A 398 11.10 2.48 -1.06
C VAL A 398 10.06 2.20 0.03
N PRO A 399 9.69 3.20 0.85
CA PRO A 399 8.69 3.03 1.89
C PRO A 399 7.32 2.65 1.35
N LYS A 400 6.48 2.04 2.18
CA LYS A 400 5.05 1.86 1.95
C LYS A 400 4.36 3.19 1.64
N ASP A 401 3.29 3.13 0.86
CA ASP A 401 2.43 4.27 0.48
C ASP A 401 3.16 5.34 -0.36
N THR A 402 4.32 4.99 -0.94
CA THR A 402 5.05 5.85 -1.89
C THR A 402 4.33 5.85 -3.22
N VAL A 403 4.04 7.05 -3.76
CA VAL A 403 3.44 7.21 -5.09
C VAL A 403 4.44 6.79 -6.16
N VAL A 404 4.00 6.04 -7.16
CA VAL A 404 4.84 5.53 -8.25
C VAL A 404 4.25 5.90 -9.60
N PHE A 405 5.01 6.62 -10.42
CA PHE A 405 4.71 6.88 -11.83
C PHE A 405 5.48 5.89 -12.71
N VAL A 406 4.76 5.27 -13.65
CA VAL A 406 5.32 4.30 -14.59
C VAL A 406 5.29 4.90 -15.98
N ASN A 407 6.45 5.18 -16.55
CA ASN A 407 6.59 5.87 -17.83
C ASN A 407 6.60 4.88 -19.01
N GLN A 408 5.43 4.56 -19.53
CA GLN A 408 5.26 3.71 -20.70
C GLN A 408 5.89 4.33 -21.95
N TRP A 409 5.81 5.65 -22.11
CA TRP A 409 6.43 6.37 -23.23
C TRP A 409 7.94 6.09 -23.31
N SER A 410 8.64 6.13 -22.17
CA SER A 410 10.09 5.83 -22.11
C SER A 410 10.45 4.45 -22.63
N HIS A 411 9.59 3.45 -22.41
CA HIS A 411 9.82 2.08 -22.88
C HIS A 411 9.59 1.95 -24.38
N ASN A 412 8.53 2.60 -24.90
CA ASN A 412 8.17 2.55 -26.32
C ASN A 412 9.05 3.44 -27.23
N HIS A 413 9.88 4.31 -26.63
CA HIS A 413 10.79 5.23 -27.31
C HIS A 413 12.25 5.04 -26.88
N ASP A 414 12.58 3.94 -26.18
CA ASP A 414 13.97 3.62 -25.85
C ASP A 414 14.72 3.23 -27.13
N ALA A 415 15.69 4.05 -27.54
CA ALA A 415 16.53 3.79 -28.71
C ALA A 415 17.37 2.50 -28.59
N LYS A 416 17.48 1.90 -27.40
CA LYS A 416 18.09 0.57 -27.21
C LYS A 416 17.16 -0.58 -27.60
N MET A 417 15.85 -0.35 -27.61
CA MET A 417 14.82 -1.34 -27.91
C MET A 417 14.21 -1.14 -29.30
N TRP A 418 14.05 0.11 -29.73
CA TRP A 418 13.38 0.46 -30.98
C TRP A 418 14.34 1.21 -31.89
N GLU A 419 14.55 0.67 -33.10
CA GLU A 419 15.24 1.38 -34.17
C GLU A 419 14.42 2.59 -34.62
N GLU A 420 15.05 3.76 -34.69
CA GLU A 420 14.42 5.05 -35.02
C GLU A 420 13.08 5.25 -34.29
N PRO A 421 13.08 5.42 -32.95
CA PRO A 421 11.84 5.42 -32.15
C PRO A 421 10.86 6.53 -32.52
N GLU A 422 11.35 7.64 -33.08
CA GLU A 422 10.56 8.79 -33.53
C GLU A 422 10.07 8.65 -34.99
N ALA A 423 10.42 7.56 -35.69
CA ALA A 423 9.87 7.24 -37.00
C ALA A 423 8.65 6.33 -36.84
N PHE A 424 7.59 6.61 -37.58
CA PHE A 424 6.42 5.75 -37.66
C PHE A 424 6.66 4.70 -38.76
N GLU A 425 6.98 3.46 -38.38
CA GLU A 425 7.30 2.37 -39.31
C GLU A 425 6.59 1.07 -38.89
N PRO A 426 5.40 0.77 -39.44
CA PRO A 426 4.69 -0.47 -39.18
C PRO A 426 5.48 -1.73 -39.53
N ALA A 427 6.34 -1.69 -40.55
CA ALA A 427 7.11 -2.86 -41.00
C ALA A 427 8.05 -3.41 -39.91
N ARG A 428 8.35 -2.64 -38.86
CA ARG A 428 9.14 -3.12 -37.71
C ARG A 428 8.53 -4.36 -37.04
N PHE A 429 7.21 -4.51 -37.09
CA PHE A 429 6.50 -5.64 -36.51
C PHE A 429 6.27 -6.79 -37.50
N LEU A 430 6.89 -6.75 -38.68
CA LEU A 430 6.79 -7.82 -39.66
C LEU A 430 8.10 -8.61 -39.75
N THR A 431 7.98 -9.93 -39.85
CA THR A 431 9.11 -10.81 -40.19
C THR A 431 9.46 -10.66 -41.68
N ALA A 432 10.59 -11.25 -42.11
CA ALA A 432 10.99 -11.25 -43.51
C ALA A 432 9.93 -11.90 -44.44
N GLU A 433 9.12 -12.83 -43.91
CA GLU A 433 8.02 -13.50 -44.61
C GLU A 433 6.71 -12.69 -44.60
N GLY A 434 6.70 -11.51 -43.98
CA GLY A 434 5.51 -10.65 -43.87
C GLY A 434 4.52 -11.08 -42.78
N ALA A 435 4.89 -12.02 -41.90
CA ALA A 435 4.08 -12.38 -40.74
C ALA A 435 4.28 -11.38 -39.59
N LEU A 436 3.28 -11.23 -38.71
CA LEU A 436 3.42 -10.39 -37.52
C LEU A 436 4.41 -11.01 -36.52
N ASP A 437 5.45 -10.27 -36.15
CA ASP A 437 6.34 -10.60 -35.03
C ASP A 437 5.59 -10.39 -33.71
N LYS A 438 5.10 -11.49 -33.14
CA LYS A 438 4.31 -11.49 -31.91
C LYS A 438 5.13 -11.15 -30.67
N ASP A 439 6.42 -11.47 -30.67
CA ASP A 439 7.29 -11.24 -29.51
C ASP A 439 7.64 -9.75 -29.41
N LEU A 440 7.98 -9.12 -30.54
CA LEU A 440 8.19 -7.68 -30.59
C LEU A 440 6.89 -6.90 -30.37
N ALA A 441 5.78 -7.32 -30.98
CA ALA A 441 4.47 -6.72 -30.74
C ALA A 441 4.06 -6.81 -29.25
N GLY A 442 4.35 -7.95 -28.59
CA GLY A 442 4.16 -8.15 -27.15
C GLY A 442 5.09 -7.31 -26.25
N SER A 443 6.08 -6.65 -26.84
CA SER A 443 6.99 -5.75 -26.14
C SER A 443 6.49 -4.31 -26.09
N VAL A 444 5.49 -3.93 -26.90
CA VAL A 444 4.81 -2.62 -26.84
C VAL A 444 4.09 -2.48 -25.50
N LEU A 445 4.43 -1.43 -24.75
CA LEU A 445 3.87 -1.18 -23.43
C LEU A 445 2.85 -0.03 -23.50
N ILE A 446 1.58 -0.36 -23.68
CA ILE A 446 0.48 0.62 -23.64
C ILE A 446 -0.62 0.24 -22.63
N PHE A 447 -0.76 -1.06 -22.37
CA PHE A 447 -1.75 -1.65 -21.45
C PHE A 447 -1.21 -1.93 -20.05
N SER A 448 -0.01 -1.42 -19.71
CA SER A 448 0.76 -1.80 -18.52
C SER A 448 1.06 -3.31 -18.43
N VAL A 449 1.67 -3.75 -17.33
CA VAL A 449 1.98 -5.16 -17.05
C VAL A 449 1.71 -5.49 -15.57
N GLY A 450 1.71 -6.77 -15.22
CA GLY A 450 1.58 -7.21 -13.83
C GLY A 450 0.14 -7.17 -13.31
N LYS A 451 -0.01 -6.93 -11.99
CA LYS A 451 -1.30 -7.07 -11.29
C LYS A 451 -2.36 -6.04 -11.71
N ARG A 452 -1.95 -4.90 -12.27
CA ARG A 452 -2.84 -3.79 -12.70
C ARG A 452 -2.92 -3.60 -14.22
N ARG A 453 -2.40 -4.56 -15.00
CA ARG A 453 -2.56 -4.65 -16.47
C ARG A 453 -4.00 -4.37 -16.91
N CYS A 454 -4.22 -3.75 -18.07
CA CYS A 454 -5.57 -3.52 -18.59
C CYS A 454 -6.38 -4.84 -18.69
N ILE A 455 -7.64 -4.84 -18.24
CA ILE A 455 -8.53 -6.01 -18.38
C ILE A 455 -9.20 -6.07 -19.74
N GLY A 456 -9.25 -4.94 -20.46
CA GLY A 456 -9.85 -4.80 -21.78
C GLY A 456 -8.87 -4.93 -22.96
N GLU A 457 -7.59 -5.26 -22.71
CA GLU A 457 -6.54 -5.27 -23.75
C GLU A 457 -6.93 -6.02 -25.03
N GLU A 458 -7.38 -7.26 -24.91
CA GLU A 458 -7.73 -8.08 -26.06
C GLU A 458 -9.00 -7.59 -26.77
N LEU A 459 -10.00 -7.14 -25.99
CA LEU A 459 -11.22 -6.52 -26.54
C LEU A 459 -10.85 -5.27 -27.35
N SER A 460 -9.98 -4.41 -26.81
CA SER A 460 -9.53 -3.19 -27.45
C SER A 460 -8.77 -3.47 -28.74
N LYS A 461 -7.84 -4.44 -28.75
CA LYS A 461 -7.11 -4.81 -29.97
C LYS A 461 -8.03 -5.30 -31.08
N LEU A 462 -9.01 -6.14 -30.75
CA LEU A 462 -10.00 -6.63 -31.73
C LEU A 462 -10.89 -5.52 -32.27
N GLN A 463 -11.31 -4.59 -31.40
CA GLN A 463 -12.09 -3.42 -31.83
C GLN A 463 -11.29 -2.51 -32.76
N LEU A 464 -10.05 -2.17 -32.39
CA LEU A 464 -9.17 -1.34 -33.22
C LEU A 464 -8.84 -2.03 -34.55
N PHE A 465 -8.60 -3.34 -34.53
CA PHE A 465 -8.42 -4.15 -35.73
C PHE A 465 -9.61 -4.02 -36.68
N LEU A 466 -10.81 -4.32 -36.18
CA LEU A 466 -11.99 -4.36 -37.04
C LEU A 466 -12.36 -2.97 -37.56
N PHE A 467 -12.28 -1.92 -36.73
CA PHE A 467 -12.46 -0.55 -37.21
C PHE A 467 -11.43 -0.18 -38.29
N THR A 468 -10.14 -0.44 -38.05
CA THR A 468 -9.09 -0.08 -39.02
C THR A 468 -9.26 -0.84 -40.34
N ALA A 469 -9.55 -2.14 -40.28
CA ALA A 469 -9.81 -2.95 -41.46
C ALA A 469 -11.05 -2.48 -42.23
N LEU A 470 -12.13 -2.11 -41.54
CA LEU A 470 -13.35 -1.58 -42.17
C LEU A 470 -13.12 -0.22 -42.82
N LEU A 471 -12.41 0.70 -42.16
CA LEU A 471 -12.05 2.01 -42.72
C LEU A 471 -11.20 1.81 -43.99
N ALA A 472 -10.16 0.98 -43.93
CA ALA A 472 -9.33 0.66 -45.09
C ALA A 472 -10.15 0.00 -46.22
N HIS A 473 -11.06 -0.93 -45.89
CA HIS A 473 -11.88 -1.60 -46.90
C HIS A 473 -12.85 -0.64 -47.62
N GLN A 474 -13.45 0.30 -46.88
CA GLN A 474 -14.62 1.05 -47.34
C GLN A 474 -14.31 2.44 -47.88
N CYS A 475 -13.29 3.12 -47.38
CA CYS A 475 -13.12 4.55 -47.66
C CYS A 475 -11.68 4.99 -47.91
N ASP A 476 -11.57 6.13 -48.58
CA ASP A 476 -10.38 6.98 -48.63
C ASP A 476 -10.60 8.19 -47.72
N ILE A 477 -9.66 8.41 -46.82
CA ILE A 477 -9.63 9.53 -45.87
C ILE A 477 -8.49 10.47 -46.26
N THR A 478 -8.79 11.75 -46.46
CA THR A 478 -7.81 12.75 -46.89
C THR A 478 -7.78 13.94 -45.91
N ALA A 479 -6.61 14.55 -45.77
CA ALA A 479 -6.44 15.78 -45.00
C ALA A 479 -6.88 17.00 -45.83
N ASP A 480 -7.28 18.06 -45.14
CA ASP A 480 -7.42 19.40 -45.74
C ASP A 480 -6.06 19.91 -46.24
N PRO A 481 -5.86 20.10 -47.57
CA PRO A 481 -4.60 20.60 -48.12
C PRO A 481 -4.26 22.02 -47.65
N SER A 482 -5.26 22.82 -47.29
CA SER A 482 -5.08 24.18 -46.78
C SER A 482 -4.68 24.22 -45.30
N ARG A 483 -4.90 23.13 -44.57
CA ARG A 483 -4.61 23.00 -43.13
C ARG A 483 -3.91 21.67 -42.83
N PRO A 484 -2.61 21.55 -43.16
CA PRO A 484 -1.86 20.31 -42.93
C PRO A 484 -1.93 19.85 -41.47
N PRO A 485 -2.19 18.55 -41.21
CA PRO A 485 -2.36 18.06 -39.85
C PRO A 485 -1.05 18.11 -39.05
N SER A 486 -1.16 18.55 -37.79
CA SER A 486 -0.08 18.56 -36.81
C SER A 486 -0.01 17.22 -36.06
N MET A 487 1.19 16.80 -35.68
CA MET A 487 1.44 15.65 -34.80
C MET A 487 1.47 16.05 -33.31
N GLY A 488 1.12 17.30 -32.99
CA GLY A 488 1.00 17.77 -31.62
C GLY A 488 -0.19 17.17 -30.88
N PHE A 489 -0.16 17.26 -29.55
CA PHE A 489 -1.15 16.62 -28.68
C PHE A 489 -1.39 17.41 -27.39
N GLU A 490 -2.56 17.19 -26.81
CA GLU A 490 -2.90 17.60 -25.45
C GLU A 490 -2.55 16.49 -24.45
N TYR A 491 -1.87 16.85 -23.37
CA TYR A 491 -1.51 15.92 -22.30
C TYR A 491 -2.66 15.72 -21.31
N GLY A 492 -2.93 14.47 -20.97
CA GLY A 492 -3.79 14.02 -19.88
C GLY A 492 -3.44 12.60 -19.48
N LEU A 493 -4.41 11.86 -18.92
CA LEU A 493 -4.31 10.39 -18.81
C LEU A 493 -4.06 9.75 -20.18
N THR A 494 -4.70 10.29 -21.23
CA THR A 494 -4.43 9.98 -22.63
C THR A 494 -3.81 11.19 -23.34
N LEU A 495 -3.00 10.95 -24.38
CA LEU A 495 -2.48 11.98 -25.29
C LEU A 495 -3.44 12.13 -26.47
N LYS A 496 -4.22 13.20 -26.48
CA LYS A 496 -5.17 13.45 -27.57
C LYS A 496 -4.50 14.26 -28.67
N PRO A 497 -4.57 13.84 -29.95
CA PRO A 497 -4.02 14.65 -31.03
C PRO A 497 -4.74 16.01 -31.10
N HIS A 498 -4.01 17.05 -31.50
CA HIS A 498 -4.65 18.33 -31.84
C HIS A 498 -5.70 18.14 -32.94
N ALA A 499 -6.72 19.00 -32.96
CA ALA A 499 -7.76 18.95 -33.97
C ALA A 499 -7.21 19.01 -35.40
N TYR A 500 -7.72 18.13 -36.25
CA TYR A 500 -7.40 18.03 -37.67
C TYR A 500 -8.70 17.91 -38.48
N HIS A 501 -8.64 18.32 -39.75
CA HIS A 501 -9.78 18.31 -40.66
C HIS A 501 -9.62 17.19 -41.69
N ILE A 502 -10.69 16.44 -41.93
CA ILE A 502 -10.71 15.32 -42.88
C ILE A 502 -11.84 15.44 -43.89
N ALA A 503 -11.64 14.81 -45.03
CA ALA A 503 -12.68 14.45 -45.99
C ALA A 503 -12.68 12.93 -46.17
N VAL A 504 -13.88 12.34 -46.31
CA VAL A 504 -14.07 10.88 -46.46
C VAL A 504 -14.88 10.59 -47.71
N THR A 505 -14.35 9.69 -48.54
CA THR A 505 -15.01 9.20 -49.76
C THR A 505 -15.06 7.68 -49.78
N LEU A 506 -16.10 7.09 -50.37
CA LEU A 506 -16.23 5.64 -50.48
C LEU A 506 -15.40 5.12 -51.66
N ARG A 507 -14.81 3.92 -51.51
CA ARG A 507 -14.02 3.25 -52.55
C ARG A 507 -14.94 2.37 -53.44
N ASP A 508 -14.86 2.48 -54.77
CA ASP A 508 -15.74 1.76 -55.73
C ASP A 508 -15.62 0.22 -55.71
N HIS A 509 -16.71 -0.51 -56.02
CA HIS A 509 -16.69 -1.96 -56.27
C HIS A 509 -16.19 -2.27 -57.70
N VAL A 510 -15.17 -3.12 -57.85
CA VAL A 510 -14.66 -3.55 -59.18
C VAL A 510 -15.56 -4.65 -59.74
N SER A 511 -16.23 -4.39 -60.87
CA SER A 511 -16.87 -5.38 -61.73
C SER A 511 -16.01 -5.64 -62.97
N MET A 512 -15.72 -6.90 -63.26
CA MET A 512 -15.03 -7.34 -64.49
C MET A 512 -16.08 -7.86 -65.48
N THR A 513 -16.08 -7.37 -66.73
CA THR A 513 -16.97 -7.82 -67.81
C THR A 513 -16.20 -8.33 -69.02
N GLU A 514 -16.66 -9.46 -69.56
CA GLU A 514 -16.22 -10.14 -70.79
C GLU A 514 -16.97 -9.64 -72.05
N GLY A 515 -16.44 -9.97 -73.25
CA GLY A 515 -17.15 -10.03 -74.54
C GLY A 515 -16.28 -9.55 -75.72
N ALA A 516 -16.38 -10.02 -76.98
CA ALA A 516 -17.21 -11.04 -77.62
C ALA A 516 -16.81 -11.16 -79.13
N THR A 517 -17.40 -12.17 -79.79
CA THR A 517 -17.85 -12.23 -81.21
C THR A 517 -17.09 -13.04 -82.27
N GLU A 518 -17.84 -14.04 -82.78
CA GLU A 518 -17.66 -14.81 -84.00
C GLU A 518 -18.40 -14.15 -85.18
N GLY A 519 -17.95 -14.42 -86.41
CA GLY A 519 -18.64 -14.03 -87.64
C GLY A 519 -17.95 -14.49 -88.92
N LEU A 520 -17.83 -15.81 -89.15
CA LEU A 520 -17.47 -16.34 -90.47
C LEU A 520 -18.07 -17.74 -90.68
N HIS A 521 -19.40 -17.84 -90.57
CA HIS A 521 -20.09 -19.12 -90.33
C HIS A 521 -20.53 -19.91 -91.57
N SER A 522 -20.74 -19.32 -92.75
CA SER A 522 -21.52 -20.05 -93.78
C SER A 522 -20.71 -20.93 -94.74
N LEU A 523 -19.44 -20.61 -95.06
CA LEU A 523 -18.67 -21.41 -96.03
C LEU A 523 -17.75 -22.47 -95.40
N LYS A 524 -17.50 -22.36 -94.08
CA LYS A 524 -16.74 -23.35 -93.31
C LYS A 524 -17.55 -24.61 -93.07
N GLN A 525 -18.87 -24.54 -92.95
CA GLN A 525 -19.74 -25.60 -92.38
C GLN A 525 -19.54 -27.00 -92.99
N SER A 526 -19.32 -27.12 -94.29
CA SER A 526 -19.22 -28.44 -94.95
C SER A 526 -17.82 -29.06 -94.88
N LEU A 527 -16.75 -28.25 -94.92
CA LEU A 527 -15.37 -28.71 -94.66
C LEU A 527 -15.07 -28.81 -93.16
N HIS A 528 -15.85 -28.08 -92.35
CA HIS A 528 -15.81 -28.05 -90.90
C HIS A 528 -16.53 -29.24 -90.30
N SER A 529 -17.55 -29.86 -90.92
CA SER A 529 -18.16 -31.07 -90.34
C SER A 529 -17.17 -32.24 -90.26
N LEU A 530 -16.40 -32.49 -91.33
CA LEU A 530 -15.39 -33.56 -91.38
C LEU A 530 -14.17 -33.24 -90.50
N LYS A 531 -13.72 -31.98 -90.50
CA LYS A 531 -12.70 -31.51 -89.55
C LYS A 531 -13.23 -31.47 -88.11
N GLN A 532 -14.51 -31.23 -87.86
CA GLN A 532 -15.16 -31.24 -86.54
C GLN A 532 -15.27 -32.66 -86.01
N SER A 533 -15.53 -33.67 -86.83
CA SER A 533 -15.55 -35.06 -86.36
C SER A 533 -14.14 -35.51 -85.95
N LEU A 534 -13.12 -35.16 -86.75
CA LEU A 534 -11.72 -35.49 -86.42
C LEU A 534 -11.16 -34.63 -85.28
N HIS A 535 -11.60 -33.38 -85.19
CA HIS A 535 -11.25 -32.46 -84.11
C HIS A 535 -12.03 -32.77 -82.83
N SER A 536 -13.29 -33.21 -82.90
CA SER A 536 -14.06 -33.69 -81.75
C SER A 536 -13.44 -34.96 -81.22
N LEU A 537 -13.02 -35.89 -82.07
CA LEU A 537 -12.28 -37.08 -81.63
C LEU A 537 -10.93 -36.71 -80.98
N LYS A 538 -10.18 -35.75 -81.55
CA LYS A 538 -8.95 -35.22 -80.93
C LYS A 538 -9.23 -34.46 -79.64
N GLN A 539 -10.33 -33.71 -79.54
CA GLN A 539 -10.74 -32.99 -78.35
C GLN A 539 -11.27 -33.95 -77.28
N SER A 540 -11.96 -35.03 -77.64
CA SER A 540 -12.38 -36.10 -76.74
C SER A 540 -11.18 -36.89 -76.23
N LEU A 541 -10.18 -37.15 -77.08
CA LEU A 541 -8.93 -37.78 -76.66
C LEU A 541 -8.07 -36.84 -75.79
N HIS A 542 -8.10 -35.53 -76.08
CA HIS A 542 -7.45 -34.51 -75.26
C HIS A 542 -8.17 -34.30 -73.94
N SER A 543 -9.51 -34.28 -73.92
CA SER A 543 -10.33 -34.18 -72.70
C SER A 543 -10.23 -35.45 -71.87
N LEU A 544 -10.05 -36.62 -72.49
CA LEU A 544 -9.74 -37.87 -71.80
C LEU A 544 -8.32 -37.81 -71.21
N LYS A 545 -7.32 -37.27 -71.94
CA LYS A 545 -5.98 -37.03 -71.41
C LYS A 545 -5.97 -36.00 -70.27
N GLN A 546 -6.75 -34.93 -70.37
CA GLN A 546 -6.91 -33.95 -69.31
C GLN A 546 -7.67 -34.53 -68.11
N SER A 547 -8.69 -35.35 -68.33
CA SER A 547 -9.40 -36.09 -67.29
C SER A 547 -8.50 -37.12 -66.60
N LEU A 548 -7.62 -37.78 -67.34
CA LEU A 548 -6.62 -38.70 -66.78
C LEU A 548 -5.54 -37.92 -66.00
N HIS A 549 -5.17 -36.73 -66.47
CA HIS A 549 -4.22 -35.86 -65.79
C HIS A 549 -4.85 -35.27 -64.51
N SER A 550 -6.10 -34.83 -64.56
CA SER A 550 -6.84 -34.34 -63.40
C SER A 550 -7.06 -35.47 -62.39
N LEU A 551 -7.34 -36.70 -62.85
CA LEU A 551 -7.41 -37.87 -61.98
C LEU A 551 -6.05 -38.18 -61.33
N LYS A 552 -4.93 -38.06 -62.06
CA LYS A 552 -3.58 -38.19 -61.49
C LYS A 552 -3.27 -37.09 -60.48
N GLN A 553 -3.68 -35.85 -60.74
CA GLN A 553 -3.54 -34.74 -59.79
C GLN A 553 -4.41 -34.95 -58.55
N SER A 554 -5.64 -35.42 -58.71
CA SER A 554 -6.55 -35.80 -57.61
C SER A 554 -6.00 -36.97 -56.78
N LEU A 555 -5.35 -37.94 -57.43
CA LEU A 555 -4.67 -39.03 -56.72
C LEU A 555 -3.43 -38.53 -55.96
N HIS A 556 -2.72 -37.55 -56.54
CA HIS A 556 -1.57 -36.92 -55.88
C HIS A 556 -2.01 -36.04 -54.70
N SER A 557 -3.07 -35.25 -54.84
CA SER A 557 -3.65 -34.45 -53.76
C SER A 557 -4.20 -35.36 -52.66
N LEU A 558 -4.83 -36.48 -52.99
CA LEU A 558 -5.26 -37.48 -52.01
C LEU A 558 -4.06 -38.08 -51.25
N LYS A 559 -2.94 -38.36 -51.92
CA LYS A 559 -1.70 -38.81 -51.26
C LYS A 559 -1.11 -37.75 -50.33
N GLN A 560 -1.14 -36.48 -50.72
CA GLN A 560 -0.71 -35.38 -49.87
C GLN A 560 -1.63 -35.21 -48.66
N SER A 561 -2.95 -35.31 -48.84
CA SER A 561 -3.94 -35.29 -47.76
C SER A 561 -3.77 -36.47 -46.80
N LEU A 562 -3.43 -37.65 -47.30
CA LEU A 562 -3.13 -38.80 -46.45
C LEU A 562 -1.82 -38.60 -45.67
N HIS A 563 -0.83 -37.92 -46.26
CA HIS A 563 0.41 -37.57 -45.58
C HIS A 563 0.19 -36.50 -44.51
N SER A 564 -0.59 -35.45 -44.81
CA SER A 564 -0.94 -34.43 -43.83
C SER A 564 -1.76 -35.01 -42.68
N LEU A 565 -2.68 -35.94 -42.95
CA LEU A 565 -3.41 -36.67 -41.92
C LEU A 565 -2.47 -37.49 -41.02
N LYS A 566 -1.44 -38.14 -41.59
CA LYS A 566 -0.41 -38.84 -40.80
C LYS A 566 0.40 -37.89 -39.91
N GLN A 567 0.76 -36.71 -40.42
CA GLN A 567 1.44 -35.69 -39.63
C GLN A 567 0.55 -35.16 -38.49
N SER A 568 -0.73 -34.90 -38.78
CA SER A 568 -1.72 -34.50 -37.77
C SER A 568 -1.94 -35.57 -36.70
N LEU A 569 -1.93 -36.86 -37.08
CA LEU A 569 -1.99 -37.96 -36.11
C LEU A 569 -0.72 -38.03 -35.25
N HIS A 570 0.44 -37.71 -35.81
CA HIS A 570 1.69 -37.65 -35.07
C HIS A 570 1.72 -36.45 -34.11
N SER A 571 1.30 -35.27 -34.54
CA SER A 571 1.19 -34.09 -33.67
C SER A 571 0.17 -34.32 -32.55
N LEU A 572 -0.95 -34.99 -32.82
CA LEU A 572 -1.91 -35.38 -31.80
C LEU A 572 -1.29 -36.32 -30.76
N LYS A 573 -0.46 -37.29 -31.18
CA LYS A 573 0.28 -38.17 -30.26
C LYS A 573 1.27 -37.39 -29.39
N GLN A 574 1.97 -36.40 -29.95
CA GLN A 574 2.87 -35.54 -29.17
C GLN A 574 2.10 -34.67 -28.17
N SER A 575 0.97 -34.09 -28.57
CA SER A 575 0.08 -33.34 -27.69
C SER A 575 -0.50 -34.20 -26.55
N LEU A 576 -0.82 -35.46 -26.83
CA LEU A 576 -1.27 -36.40 -25.81
C LEU A 576 -0.14 -36.78 -24.84
N HIS A 577 1.11 -36.82 -25.32
CA HIS A 577 2.28 -37.01 -24.47
C HIS A 577 2.57 -35.79 -23.58
N SER A 578 2.51 -34.57 -24.14
CA SER A 578 2.69 -33.33 -23.37
C SER A 578 1.58 -33.15 -22.33
N LEU A 579 0.34 -33.56 -22.65
CA LEU A 579 -0.77 -33.58 -21.69
C LEU A 579 -0.50 -34.57 -20.55
N LYS A 580 0.04 -35.76 -20.83
CA LYS A 580 0.46 -36.71 -19.78
C LYS A 580 1.56 -36.15 -18.88
N GLN A 581 2.54 -35.45 -19.45
CA GLN A 581 3.58 -34.79 -18.66
C GLN A 581 2.99 -33.67 -17.78
N SER A 582 2.09 -32.86 -18.35
CA SER A 582 1.38 -31.79 -17.64
C SER A 582 0.56 -32.33 -16.47
N LEU A 583 -0.13 -33.45 -16.66
CA LEU A 583 -0.87 -34.17 -15.61
C LEU A 583 0.08 -34.68 -14.51
N HIS A 584 1.28 -35.14 -14.87
CA HIS A 584 2.28 -35.58 -13.91
C HIS A 584 2.82 -34.41 -13.07
N SER A 585 3.16 -33.28 -13.71
CA SER A 585 3.56 -32.06 -13.00
C SER A 585 2.45 -31.49 -12.10
N LEU A 586 1.18 -31.63 -12.51
CA LEU A 586 0.04 -31.26 -11.67
C LEU A 586 -0.07 -32.15 -10.43
N LYS A 587 0.14 -33.47 -10.58
CA LYS A 587 0.20 -34.41 -9.45
C LYS A 587 1.33 -34.07 -8.48
N GLN A 588 2.51 -33.70 -8.98
CA GLN A 588 3.63 -33.26 -8.14
C GLN A 588 3.30 -31.96 -7.40
N SER A 589 2.73 -30.97 -8.11
CA SER A 589 2.30 -29.70 -7.50
C SER A 589 1.25 -29.91 -6.40
N LEU A 590 0.31 -30.84 -6.60
CA LEU A 590 -0.68 -31.21 -5.61
C LEU A 590 -0.06 -31.91 -4.39
N HIS A 591 1.02 -32.67 -4.58
CA HIS A 591 1.80 -33.25 -3.49
C HIS A 591 2.55 -32.16 -2.71
N SER A 592 3.21 -31.21 -3.37
CA SER A 592 3.87 -30.06 -2.74
C SER A 592 2.88 -29.19 -1.96
N LEU A 593 1.66 -29.01 -2.48
CA LEU A 593 0.58 -28.30 -1.79
C LEU A 593 0.14 -29.04 -0.53
N LYS A 594 0.02 -30.37 -0.56
CA LYS A 594 -0.27 -31.19 0.63
C LYS A 594 0.82 -31.05 1.69
N GLN A 595 2.10 -31.02 1.30
CA GLN A 595 3.21 -30.79 2.23
C GLN A 595 3.15 -29.38 2.84
N SER A 596 2.88 -28.36 2.04
CA SER A 596 2.72 -26.97 2.50
C SER A 596 1.53 -26.80 3.45
N LEU A 597 0.44 -27.54 3.22
CA LEU A 597 -0.72 -27.55 4.12
C LEU A 597 -0.41 -28.28 5.44
N HIS A 598 0.47 -29.28 5.40
CA HIS A 598 0.96 -29.95 6.61
C HIS A 598 1.89 -29.03 7.43
N SER A 599 2.82 -28.33 6.79
CA SER A 599 3.68 -27.36 7.50
C SER A 599 2.87 -26.20 8.08
N LEU A 600 1.84 -25.71 7.38
CA LEU A 600 0.92 -24.70 7.91
C LEU A 600 0.17 -25.21 9.16
N LYS A 601 -0.27 -26.48 9.17
CA LYS A 601 -0.89 -27.10 10.35
C LYS A 601 0.08 -27.16 11.54
N GLN A 602 1.36 -27.46 11.30
CA GLN A 602 2.38 -27.45 12.35
C GLN A 602 2.63 -26.03 12.90
N SER A 603 2.73 -25.03 12.03
CA SER A 603 2.87 -23.62 12.44
C SER A 603 1.66 -23.10 13.22
N LEU A 604 0.45 -23.56 12.88
CA LEU A 604 -0.76 -23.21 13.63
C LEU A 604 -0.77 -23.90 15.01
N HIS A 605 -0.19 -25.09 15.13
CA HIS A 605 -0.01 -25.76 16.40
C HIS A 605 1.03 -25.04 17.29
N SER A 606 2.17 -24.62 16.74
CA SER A 606 3.17 -23.84 17.49
C SER A 606 2.65 -22.48 17.93
N LEU A 607 1.82 -21.82 17.11
CA LEU A 607 1.13 -20.59 17.48
C LEU A 607 0.14 -20.82 18.64
N LYS A 608 -0.60 -21.93 18.63
CA LYS A 608 -1.48 -22.30 19.76
C LYS A 608 -0.70 -22.52 21.05
N GLN A 609 0.47 -23.16 20.99
CA GLN A 609 1.34 -23.34 22.15
C GLN A 609 1.89 -22.00 22.67
N SER A 610 2.29 -21.10 21.77
CA SER A 610 2.77 -19.75 22.11
C SER A 610 1.67 -18.88 22.74
N LEU A 611 0.42 -19.04 22.29
CA LEU A 611 -0.72 -18.36 22.88
C LEU A 611 -1.07 -18.93 24.27
N HIS A 612 -0.82 -20.22 24.50
CA HIS A 612 -0.96 -20.85 25.81
C HIS A 612 0.13 -20.36 26.79
N SER A 613 1.39 -20.28 26.36
CA SER A 613 2.46 -19.74 27.21
C SER A 613 2.22 -18.27 27.56
N LEU A 614 1.75 -17.45 26.60
CA LEU A 614 1.37 -16.05 26.86
C LEU A 614 0.24 -15.95 27.90
N LYS A 615 -0.76 -16.84 27.84
CA LYS A 615 -1.82 -16.90 28.86
C LYS A 615 -1.27 -17.24 30.25
N GLN A 616 -0.29 -18.14 30.35
CA GLN A 616 0.37 -18.46 31.62
C GLN A 616 1.19 -17.27 32.14
N SER A 617 1.95 -16.59 31.28
CA SER A 617 2.69 -15.38 31.65
C SER A 617 1.75 -14.27 32.15
N LEU A 618 0.61 -14.06 31.49
CA LEU A 618 -0.40 -13.09 31.92
C LEU A 618 -1.04 -13.46 33.26
N HIS A 619 -1.20 -14.77 33.54
CA HIS A 619 -1.64 -15.24 34.85
C HIS A 619 -0.59 -14.99 35.94
N SER A 620 0.68 -15.25 35.66
CA SER A 620 1.78 -14.96 36.59
C SER A 620 1.88 -13.46 36.91
N LEU A 621 1.72 -12.59 35.90
CA LEU A 621 1.70 -11.14 36.08
C LEU A 621 0.54 -10.68 36.96
N LYS A 622 -0.66 -11.30 36.81
CA LYS A 622 -1.80 -11.03 37.70
C LYS A 622 -1.50 -11.42 39.15
N GLN A 623 -0.81 -12.53 39.38
CA GLN A 623 -0.38 -12.93 40.73
C GLN A 623 0.65 -11.95 41.32
N SER A 624 1.64 -11.51 40.53
CA SER A 624 2.61 -10.49 40.97
C SER A 624 1.96 -9.13 41.27
N LEU A 625 0.94 -8.73 40.50
CA LEU A 625 0.18 -7.52 40.78
C LEU A 625 -0.63 -7.66 42.09
N HIS A 626 -1.13 -8.85 42.38
CA HIS A 626 -1.84 -9.13 43.62
C HIS A 626 -0.90 -9.10 44.84
N SER A 627 0.29 -9.69 44.74
CA SER A 627 1.29 -9.62 45.81
C SER A 627 1.76 -8.18 46.05
N LEU A 628 1.97 -7.39 45.00
CA LEU A 628 2.30 -5.96 45.12
C LEU A 628 1.19 -5.17 45.84
N LYS A 629 -0.09 -5.47 45.56
CA LYS A 629 -1.22 -4.86 46.29
C LYS A 629 -1.19 -5.20 47.78
N GLN A 630 -0.85 -6.44 48.14
CA GLN A 630 -0.71 -6.85 49.55
C GLN A 630 0.49 -6.15 50.23
N SER A 631 1.62 -6.02 49.55
CA SER A 631 2.78 -5.26 50.03
C SER A 631 2.47 -3.78 50.25
N LEU A 632 1.68 -3.17 49.36
CA LEU A 632 1.25 -1.78 49.51
C LEU A 632 0.25 -1.59 50.66
N HIS A 633 -0.60 -2.59 50.91
CA HIS A 633 -1.50 -2.59 52.07
C HIS A 633 -0.75 -2.71 53.40
N SER A 634 0.23 -3.60 53.48
CA SER A 634 1.10 -3.75 54.66
C SER A 634 1.93 -2.49 54.92
N LEU A 635 2.46 -1.85 53.87
CA LEU A 635 3.14 -0.55 54.01
C LEU A 635 2.22 0.54 54.56
N LYS A 636 0.95 0.60 54.11
CA LYS A 636 -0.06 1.52 54.67
C LYS A 636 -0.32 1.27 56.15
N GLN A 637 -0.37 0.01 56.59
CA GLN A 637 -0.51 -0.33 58.00
C GLN A 637 0.72 0.11 58.81
N SER A 638 1.93 -0.15 58.33
CA SER A 638 3.17 0.31 58.99
C SER A 638 3.24 1.83 59.13
N LEU A 639 2.80 2.57 58.10
CA LEU A 639 2.75 4.03 58.14
C LEU A 639 1.69 4.54 59.13
N HIS A 640 0.59 3.82 59.30
CA HIS A 640 -0.41 4.11 60.32
C HIS A 640 0.14 3.87 61.75
N SER A 641 0.83 2.75 61.98
CA SER A 641 1.51 2.47 63.25
C SER A 641 2.55 3.54 63.58
N LEU A 642 3.34 3.97 62.60
CA LEU A 642 4.32 5.05 62.78
C LEU A 642 3.66 6.37 63.17
N LYS A 643 2.51 6.72 62.56
CA LYS A 643 1.72 7.90 62.94
C LYS A 643 1.23 7.81 64.39
N GLN A 644 0.79 6.64 64.84
CA GLN A 644 0.39 6.44 66.23
C GLN A 644 1.58 6.61 67.18
N SER A 645 2.73 6.00 66.88
CA SER A 645 3.95 6.16 67.69
C SER A 645 4.41 7.62 67.79
N LEU A 646 4.32 8.38 66.69
CA LEU A 646 4.65 9.81 66.68
C LEU A 646 3.66 10.63 67.51
N HIS A 647 2.39 10.23 67.54
CA HIS A 647 1.39 10.85 68.41
C HIS A 647 1.67 10.57 69.90
N SER A 648 2.00 9.33 70.25
CA SER A 648 2.43 8.96 71.61
C SER A 648 3.66 9.75 72.05
N LEU A 649 4.66 9.90 71.16
CA LEU A 649 5.86 10.70 71.44
C LEU A 649 5.53 12.17 71.68
N LYS A 650 4.60 12.75 70.92
CA LYS A 650 4.11 14.12 71.16
C LYS A 650 3.44 14.26 72.52
N GLN A 651 2.65 13.28 72.96
CA GLN A 651 2.04 13.28 74.30
C GLN A 651 3.10 13.15 75.40
N SER A 652 4.12 12.32 75.22
CA SER A 652 5.26 12.20 76.15
C SER A 652 6.07 13.51 76.24
N LEU A 653 6.26 14.21 75.12
CA LEU A 653 6.95 15.50 75.10
C LEU A 653 6.10 16.60 75.79
N HIS A 654 4.78 16.55 75.64
CA HIS A 654 3.87 17.47 76.31
C HIS A 654 3.85 17.27 77.82
N SER A 655 3.79 16.03 78.29
CA SER A 655 3.89 15.69 79.71
C SER A 655 5.24 16.10 80.29
N LEU A 656 6.35 15.90 79.56
CA LEU A 656 7.67 16.40 79.98
C LEU A 656 7.70 17.93 80.11
N LYS A 657 7.07 18.66 79.18
CA LYS A 657 6.93 20.13 79.27
C LYS A 657 6.13 20.55 80.51
N GLN A 658 5.05 19.84 80.85
CA GLN A 658 4.29 20.10 82.07
C GLN A 658 5.11 19.82 83.33
N SER A 659 5.89 18.73 83.36
CA SER A 659 6.82 18.42 84.45
C SER A 659 7.90 19.49 84.62
N LEU A 660 8.42 20.04 83.51
CA LEU A 660 9.42 21.10 83.54
C LEU A 660 8.81 22.45 83.98
N HIS A 661 7.54 22.70 83.64
CA HIS A 661 6.81 23.88 84.10
C HIS A 661 6.49 23.81 85.60
N SER A 662 6.06 22.65 86.10
CA SER A 662 5.85 22.42 87.52
C SER A 662 7.16 22.52 88.29
N LEU A 663 8.28 21.99 87.78
CA LEU A 663 9.61 22.20 88.37
C LEU A 663 10.00 23.69 88.42
N LYS A 664 9.70 24.47 87.38
CA LYS A 664 9.92 25.92 87.39
C LYS A 664 9.06 26.62 88.45
N GLN A 665 7.80 26.22 88.63
CA GLN A 665 6.95 26.72 89.71
C GLN A 665 7.47 26.31 91.09
N SER A 666 7.96 25.09 91.26
CA SER A 666 8.61 24.62 92.49
C SER A 666 9.87 25.41 92.82
N LEU A 667 10.66 25.77 91.80
CA LEU A 667 11.87 26.57 91.96
C LEU A 667 11.55 28.06 92.23
N HIS A 668 10.43 28.56 91.71
CA HIS A 668 9.94 29.90 92.01
C HIS A 668 9.35 30.01 93.42
N SER A 669 8.60 28.99 93.86
CA SER A 669 8.12 28.88 95.23
C SER A 669 9.29 28.69 96.20
N LEU A 670 10.31 27.88 95.87
CA LEU A 670 11.53 27.79 96.67
C LEU A 670 12.26 29.14 96.78
N LYS A 671 12.30 29.94 95.70
CA LYS A 671 12.84 31.32 95.75
C LYS A 671 12.00 32.24 96.65
N GLN A 672 10.67 32.14 96.63
CA GLN A 672 9.80 32.87 97.57
C GLN A 672 9.99 32.41 99.02
N SER A 673 10.11 31.10 99.26
CA SER A 673 10.41 30.51 100.57
C SER A 673 11.77 30.97 101.10
N LEU A 674 12.77 31.11 100.23
CA LEU A 674 14.11 31.59 100.60
C LEU A 674 14.11 33.10 100.86
N HIS A 675 13.25 33.86 100.19
CA HIS A 675 13.02 35.29 100.45
C HIS A 675 12.28 35.52 101.77
N SER A 676 11.28 34.69 102.09
CA SER A 676 10.54 34.75 103.36
C SER A 676 11.36 34.22 104.55
N LEU A 677 12.24 33.22 104.33
CA LEU A 677 13.24 32.77 105.31
C LEU A 677 14.29 33.87 105.63
N LYS A 678 14.64 34.69 104.64
CA LYS A 678 15.52 35.86 104.82
C LYS A 678 14.86 36.99 105.62
N GLN A 679 13.52 37.07 105.59
CA GLN A 679 12.72 38.06 106.32
C GLN A 679 12.32 37.60 107.74
N SER A 680 12.42 36.30 108.03
CA SER A 680 12.04 35.68 109.32
C SER A 680 13.24 35.24 110.18
N LEU A 681 14.45 35.72 109.86
CA LEU A 681 15.66 35.58 110.68
C LEU A 681 15.67 36.58 111.85
N HIS A 682 14.57 36.65 112.61
CA HIS A 682 14.53 37.26 113.94
C HIS A 682 13.65 36.39 114.85
N ILE A 683 14.28 35.86 115.90
CA ILE A 683 13.71 35.30 117.14
C ILE A 683 13.11 33.88 117.06
N THR A 684 14.02 32.94 117.27
CA THR A 684 13.93 31.67 118.03
C THR A 684 12.68 31.39 118.87
N ALA A 685 12.10 30.19 118.67
CA ALA A 685 11.48 29.27 119.67
C ALA A 685 10.17 28.57 119.23
N GLN A 686 10.07 28.08 117.98
CA GLN A 686 9.00 27.13 117.55
C GLN A 686 9.54 25.90 116.77
N LEU A 687 10.83 25.56 116.94
CA LEU A 687 11.54 24.56 116.12
C LEU A 687 11.15 23.09 116.35
N LYS A 688 10.35 22.77 117.38
CA LYS A 688 10.03 21.37 117.73
C LYS A 688 8.85 20.79 116.93
N GLN A 689 7.92 21.60 116.43
CA GLN A 689 6.72 21.10 115.76
C GLN A 689 6.92 20.92 114.24
N SER A 690 7.79 21.72 113.63
CA SER A 690 8.17 21.63 112.20
C SER A 690 9.16 20.51 111.86
N LEU A 691 9.82 19.90 112.87
CA LEU A 691 10.66 18.72 112.67
C LEU A 691 9.83 17.44 112.45
N HIS A 692 8.58 17.42 112.92
CA HIS A 692 7.66 16.30 112.74
C HIS A 692 7.04 16.28 111.33
N SER A 693 6.69 17.45 110.77
CA SER A 693 6.23 17.57 109.38
C SER A 693 7.35 17.28 108.37
N LEU A 694 8.60 17.66 108.67
CA LEU A 694 9.78 17.31 107.87
C LEU A 694 10.00 15.79 107.77
N LYS A 695 9.74 15.03 108.85
CA LYS A 695 9.82 13.56 108.83
C LYS A 695 8.78 12.92 107.92
N GLN A 696 7.56 13.46 107.87
CA GLN A 696 6.51 12.94 106.97
C GLN A 696 6.82 13.24 105.50
N SER A 697 7.32 14.45 105.18
CA SER A 697 7.71 14.81 103.81
C SER A 697 8.91 14.02 103.30
N LEU A 698 9.82 13.60 104.18
CA LEU A 698 10.96 12.76 103.84
C LEU A 698 10.55 11.29 103.59
N HIS A 699 9.45 10.84 104.20
CA HIS A 699 8.88 9.51 103.98
C HIS A 699 8.15 9.43 102.63
N SER A 700 7.39 10.46 102.26
CA SER A 700 6.75 10.55 100.93
C SER A 700 7.77 10.70 99.80
N LEU A 701 8.85 11.47 100.00
CA LEU A 701 9.97 11.54 99.05
C LEU A 701 10.67 10.17 98.87
N LYS A 702 10.82 9.38 99.95
CA LYS A 702 11.34 8.01 99.88
C LYS A 702 10.44 7.08 99.06
N GLN A 703 9.11 7.20 99.17
CA GLN A 703 8.17 6.40 98.37
C GLN A 703 8.20 6.79 96.88
N SER A 704 8.30 8.09 96.56
CA SER A 704 8.45 8.57 95.18
C SER A 704 9.78 8.14 94.54
N LEU A 705 10.85 8.09 95.33
CA LEU A 705 12.17 7.61 94.86
C LEU A 705 12.20 6.08 94.68
N HIS A 706 11.38 5.34 95.44
CA HIS A 706 11.22 3.89 95.29
C HIS A 706 10.42 3.53 94.04
N SER A 707 9.35 4.27 93.73
CA SER A 707 8.56 4.12 92.50
C SER A 707 9.37 4.54 91.26
N LEU A 708 10.15 5.61 91.32
CA LEU A 708 11.12 5.97 90.27
C LEU A 708 12.20 4.88 90.07
N LYS A 709 12.69 4.26 91.17
CA LYS A 709 13.60 3.10 91.10
C LYS A 709 12.95 1.88 90.44
N GLN A 710 11.66 1.61 90.68
CA GLN A 710 10.94 0.52 90.01
C GLN A 710 10.75 0.79 88.52
N SER A 711 10.39 2.02 88.13
CA SER A 711 10.28 2.41 86.70
C SER A 711 11.64 2.38 85.98
N LEU A 712 12.73 2.69 86.69
CA LEU A 712 14.10 2.56 86.18
C LEU A 712 14.57 1.09 86.15
N HIS A 713 14.01 0.23 87.01
CA HIS A 713 14.26 -1.22 87.00
C HIS A 713 13.53 -1.91 85.83
N SER A 714 12.29 -1.52 85.52
CA SER A 714 11.55 -2.02 84.35
C SER A 714 12.16 -1.49 83.03
N LEU A 715 12.61 -0.23 82.98
CA LEU A 715 13.40 0.27 81.85
C LEU A 715 14.75 -0.46 81.71
N LYS A 716 15.40 -0.81 82.83
CA LYS A 716 16.60 -1.67 82.86
C LYS A 716 16.31 -3.08 82.36
N GLN A 717 15.15 -3.67 82.67
CA GLN A 717 14.76 -4.99 82.15
C GLN A 717 14.48 -4.95 80.65
N SER A 718 13.84 -3.90 80.13
CA SER A 718 13.61 -3.70 78.69
C SER A 718 14.91 -3.41 77.91
N LEU A 719 15.88 -2.76 78.55
CA LEU A 719 17.24 -2.57 78.02
C LEU A 719 18.08 -3.86 78.17
N HIS A 720 17.76 -4.71 79.15
CA HIS A 720 18.36 -6.03 79.35
C HIS A 720 17.89 -7.03 78.30
N SER A 721 16.61 -7.02 77.90
CA SER A 721 16.10 -7.84 76.80
C SER A 721 16.65 -7.39 75.46
N LEU A 722 16.77 -6.07 75.21
CA LEU A 722 17.47 -5.52 74.05
C LEU A 722 18.98 -5.88 74.04
N LYS A 723 19.63 -5.90 75.23
CA LYS A 723 21.00 -6.42 75.40
C LYS A 723 21.10 -7.92 75.16
N GLN A 724 20.11 -8.73 75.54
CA GLN A 724 20.10 -10.16 75.30
C GLN A 724 20.00 -10.48 73.80
N SER A 725 19.22 -9.71 73.04
CA SER A 725 19.12 -9.83 71.58
C SER A 725 20.41 -9.42 70.85
N LEU A 726 21.17 -8.47 71.42
CA LEU A 726 22.48 -8.03 70.91
C LEU A 726 23.62 -8.98 71.34
N HIS A 727 23.47 -9.68 72.46
CA HIS A 727 24.42 -10.67 72.99
C HIS A 727 24.29 -12.03 72.30
N SER A 728 23.09 -12.45 71.91
CA SER A 728 22.87 -13.66 71.09
C SER A 728 23.40 -13.51 69.67
N LEU A 729 23.49 -12.29 69.13
CA LEU A 729 24.20 -12.01 67.88
C LEU A 729 25.74 -11.97 68.07
N LYS A 730 26.23 -11.73 69.29
CA LYS A 730 27.65 -11.91 69.67
C LYS A 730 27.97 -13.34 70.11
N GLN A 731 26.97 -14.21 70.30
CA GLN A 731 27.16 -15.66 70.28
C GLN A 731 27.63 -16.14 68.89
N SER A 732 27.54 -15.29 67.85
CA SER A 732 28.21 -15.46 66.56
C SER A 732 29.70 -15.04 66.59
N LEU A 733 30.16 -14.40 67.69
CA LEU A 733 31.56 -14.45 68.17
C LEU A 733 31.85 -15.78 68.91
N HIS A 734 31.00 -16.79 68.65
CA HIS A 734 31.30 -18.20 68.40
C HIS A 734 32.75 -18.54 68.07
N SER A 735 33.52 -17.63 67.50
CA SER A 735 34.89 -17.85 67.10
C SER A 735 35.92 -17.68 68.24
N LEU A 736 35.65 -16.88 69.29
CA LEU A 736 36.53 -16.86 70.49
C LEU A 736 36.28 -18.05 71.42
N LYS A 737 35.23 -18.84 71.13
CA LYS A 737 34.96 -20.17 71.67
C LYS A 737 36.14 -21.16 71.52
N GLN A 738 37.25 -20.80 70.87
CA GLN A 738 38.47 -21.64 70.85
C GLN A 738 39.59 -21.17 71.80
N SER A 739 39.74 -19.88 72.08
CA SER A 739 40.92 -19.35 72.80
C SER A 739 40.89 -19.58 74.30
N LEU A 740 39.72 -19.71 74.91
CA LEU A 740 39.61 -19.93 76.36
C LEU A 740 39.79 -21.41 76.74
N HIS A 741 39.76 -22.31 75.74
CA HIS A 741 40.04 -23.73 75.91
C HIS A 741 41.52 -23.97 76.29
N SER A 742 42.45 -23.11 75.86
CA SER A 742 43.88 -23.21 76.18
C SER A 742 44.27 -22.57 77.52
N LEU A 743 43.60 -21.51 77.99
CA LEU A 743 43.91 -20.91 79.30
C LEU A 743 43.52 -21.83 80.48
N LYS A 744 42.52 -22.69 80.26
CA LYS A 744 42.14 -23.75 81.21
C LYS A 744 43.30 -24.73 81.49
N GLN A 745 44.31 -24.83 80.62
CA GLN A 745 45.52 -25.62 80.85
C GLN A 745 46.63 -24.86 81.61
N SER A 746 46.67 -23.52 81.57
CA SER A 746 47.84 -22.74 82.01
C SER A 746 47.86 -22.31 83.49
N LEU A 747 46.76 -22.43 84.25
CA LEU A 747 46.73 -22.06 85.68
C LEU A 747 46.49 -23.26 86.62
N HIS A 748 46.25 -24.44 86.03
CA HIS A 748 46.46 -25.71 86.71
C HIS A 748 47.92 -25.85 87.21
N SER A 749 48.88 -25.23 86.51
CA SER A 749 50.29 -25.10 86.90
C SER A 749 50.55 -24.12 88.07
N LEU A 750 49.75 -23.06 88.27
CA LEU A 750 49.92 -22.16 89.43
C LEU A 750 49.38 -22.77 90.73
N LYS A 751 48.42 -23.71 90.61
CA LYS A 751 47.92 -24.53 91.71
C LYS A 751 49.04 -25.38 92.37
N GLN A 752 50.20 -25.55 91.73
CA GLN A 752 51.35 -26.25 92.31
C GLN A 752 52.35 -25.34 93.05
N SER A 753 52.34 -24.01 92.84
CA SER A 753 53.45 -23.14 93.28
C SER A 753 53.23 -22.36 94.59
N LEU A 754 51.99 -22.11 95.06
CA LEU A 754 51.78 -21.36 96.33
C LEU A 754 51.51 -22.26 97.54
N HIS A 755 51.13 -23.51 97.25
CA HIS A 755 51.15 -24.58 98.23
C HIS A 755 52.57 -24.95 98.67
N SER A 756 53.64 -24.34 98.11
CA SER A 756 55.02 -24.42 98.61
C SER A 756 55.50 -23.17 99.36
N LEU A 757 54.84 -22.01 99.22
CA LEU A 757 55.08 -20.82 100.07
C LEU A 757 54.29 -20.84 101.40
N LYS A 758 53.41 -21.84 101.53
CA LYS A 758 53.41 -22.77 102.67
C LYS A 758 54.58 -22.54 103.64
N GLN A 759 54.28 -22.85 104.89
CA GLN A 759 55.22 -23.39 105.87
C GLN A 759 56.33 -22.45 106.34
N SER A 760 56.72 -21.44 105.55
CA SER A 760 57.87 -20.58 105.83
C SER A 760 57.54 -19.44 106.80
N LEU A 761 56.29 -18.95 106.84
CA LEU A 761 55.94 -17.80 107.70
C LEU A 761 55.39 -18.20 109.08
N HIS A 762 55.04 -19.49 109.23
CA HIS A 762 54.59 -20.08 110.48
C HIS A 762 55.72 -20.16 111.52
N SER A 763 57.00 -20.16 111.10
CA SER A 763 58.18 -20.23 111.96
C SER A 763 58.68 -18.88 112.51
N LEU A 764 58.30 -17.74 111.93
CA LEU A 764 58.97 -16.46 112.25
C LEU A 764 58.29 -15.61 113.35
N LYS A 765 56.95 -15.63 113.49
CA LYS A 765 56.28 -14.71 114.44
C LYS A 765 56.04 -15.29 115.84
N GLN A 766 56.21 -16.59 116.03
CA GLN A 766 56.32 -17.19 117.38
C GLN A 766 57.54 -16.64 118.16
N SER A 767 58.58 -16.14 117.47
CA SER A 767 59.81 -15.63 118.09
C SER A 767 59.71 -14.20 118.64
N LEU A 768 58.70 -13.40 118.25
CA LEU A 768 58.59 -12.00 118.69
C LEU A 768 57.73 -11.82 119.96
N HIS A 769 57.05 -12.89 120.40
CA HIS A 769 56.19 -12.94 121.58
C HIS A 769 56.97 -12.80 122.90
N SER A 770 58.23 -13.22 122.97
CA SER A 770 58.94 -13.42 124.23
C SER A 770 59.77 -12.22 124.72
N LEU A 771 60.02 -11.18 123.90
CA LEU A 771 60.97 -10.12 124.25
C LEU A 771 60.34 -8.89 124.94
N LYS A 772 59.08 -8.55 124.64
CA LYS A 772 58.49 -7.27 125.13
C LYS A 772 57.91 -7.35 126.55
N GLN A 773 57.55 -8.54 127.03
CA GLN A 773 57.09 -8.74 128.41
C GLN A 773 58.19 -8.58 129.48
N SER A 774 59.48 -8.59 129.09
CA SER A 774 60.60 -8.55 130.03
C SER A 774 61.16 -7.14 130.31
N LEU A 775 60.80 -6.10 129.53
CA LEU A 775 61.59 -4.86 129.48
C LEU A 775 61.09 -3.66 130.32
N HIS A 776 59.95 -3.72 131.03
CA HIS A 776 59.60 -2.57 131.91
C HIS A 776 59.06 -2.87 133.31
N SER A 777 58.96 -4.14 133.66
CA SER A 777 59.04 -4.61 135.05
C SER A 777 60.35 -4.20 135.78
N LEU A 778 61.32 -3.57 135.10
CA LEU A 778 62.65 -3.22 135.65
C LEU A 778 62.87 -1.73 136.02
N LYS A 779 61.97 -0.79 135.71
CA LYS A 779 62.04 0.57 136.29
C LYS A 779 61.16 0.68 137.56
N GLN A 780 61.37 -0.28 138.46
CA GLN A 780 61.20 -0.13 139.90
C GLN A 780 62.23 0.89 140.42
N SER A 781 62.04 1.30 141.67
CA SER A 781 63.12 1.64 142.62
C SER A 781 64.00 2.85 142.25
N LEU A 782 63.46 4.07 142.38
CA LEU A 782 64.10 5.27 142.96
C LEU A 782 63.14 6.47 142.96
#